data_AF-A0A2V8Z6I5-F1
#
_entry.id   AF-A0A2V8Z6I5-F1
#
_cell.length_a   1.000
_cell.length_b   1.000
_cell.length_c   1.000
_cell.angle_alpha   90.00
_cell.angle_beta   90.00
_cell.angle_gamma   90.00
#
_symmetry.space_group_name_H-M   'P 1'
#
loop_
_entity.id
_entity.type
_entity.pdbx_description
1 polymer ?
#
loop_
_entity_poly.entity_id
_entity_poly.type
_entity_poly.pdbx_seq_one_letter_code
_entity_poly.pdbx_strand_id
1 'polypeptide(L)'
;MNDKTRCTFATALFVLFFCGLQAGSARAQSDNSLAQRLQKIISRPEFAHANFGIEFYSLDTGKVVYALNGAKLFVPASTTKTLTEGTILAKLGADYRFHTRVYRTGSIDKHGALKGDLILVASGDPNLSNRIQPDGTLAFVDEDHSYGGPALPGDPLVVIKQLAKDVAATGIHKIQGRVLIDTSLFPDGPREGGTNVVMSSIMINDNVIDLLATPGKKEGDPLTLATLPQTSYVKVVNHLTTSAAGAKPSYESPGLTPNADGSVTVTLTGSLPLGFKPQPAAIAVPSPTKFAETVFREALAGAGLEIKSPPGPPPVDFASFTRFYTTENQVAEHVSPPLSEELKVTLKVSQNLHAGMGPYLLGALVAKDTKNPLDAGFHVEHEFLQSANLDLSGAGQGDGAGGDWADLFSPDFMVHYLAYWTTRPDYEVFFGALPVLGKDGTLAKIQVNSPAASHVFAKTGTFGSEDKLNSKLMLNGKGLVGYVITKDGRKLAFAAYVNHVALPPDMDTAQTVAGEALGEIAGAAYDADLSGVASTAETYDLLIHNGHIVDGTGNPWFAGDVAVSGDHIAAVGDLRDAHAKREIDAQGRVVAPGFIDMLGQSEVSLLLDNRSLSKLSQGITTEITGEGGSIAPQNEKTIAPIKPFLDHYKLSVDWTTLDGYFKRLEKQGTPLNIGTYVGSAQVREAVIGDDDRAPTPAELEQMKGLVEQAMKDGALGVSSALIYPPNIYAKTEELIALAQVASKHGGLYATHMRSEGASEMQALAEAIRIGREANLPVEIFHLKVSGRSRWGSMKNVAAAIQNARDSGLDIAADMYPYTAGATALASALPPWVADGGPQKLLERLKDPAVRARVKKELATDHPDWENLFYDCGGGGGVLISSVEKPELKQFEGKTVEDVAKAWKKTPEDTLMDFVLADFTQTGAIYFMASEEDLRSGLSQPWTSIGLDANEMSLDGPTYEAHAHPRTFGSMPRFLGRYVRDEHLLPLEAAIRKITSLPAQREHLESRGLLKPGYFADITIFDPATINDHATFVKPDQLSEGIDFTIVNGQVEYDHGKPTGITAGKVLRGRGWHAPAN
;
A
#
# COMPACT_ATOMS: atom_id res chain seq x y z
N MET A 1 69.26 -11.07 -15.43
CA MET A 1 70.12 -9.96 -15.87
C MET A 1 69.45 -9.40 -17.11
N ASN A 2 68.60 -8.37 -17.01
CA ASN A 2 68.89 -6.93 -16.73
C ASN A 2 69.36 -6.22 -18.03
N ASP A 3 68.93 -5.00 -18.39
CA ASP A 3 68.09 -4.02 -17.65
C ASP A 3 67.25 -3.06 -18.55
N LYS A 4 66.59 -2.07 -17.92
CA LYS A 4 65.61 -1.05 -18.42
C LYS A 4 66.27 0.18 -19.10
N THR A 5 65.64 1.17 -19.76
CA THR A 5 64.24 1.64 -20.05
C THR A 5 63.59 2.69 -19.10
N ARG A 6 62.84 3.74 -19.54
CA ARG A 6 63.02 4.82 -20.57
C ARG A 6 61.94 5.94 -20.38
N CYS A 7 62.28 7.24 -20.55
CA CYS A 7 61.37 8.44 -20.63
C CYS A 7 60.53 8.76 -19.34
N THR A 8 60.13 9.99 -18.92
CA THR A 8 59.73 11.32 -19.50
C THR A 8 58.31 11.35 -20.12
N PHE A 9 57.41 12.33 -19.90
CA PHE A 9 57.40 13.69 -19.26
C PHE A 9 55.93 14.06 -18.82
N ALA A 10 55.46 15.21 -18.28
CA ALA A 10 55.97 16.55 -17.92
C ALA A 10 55.00 17.36 -16.98
N THR A 11 55.52 18.42 -16.31
CA THR A 11 55.00 19.80 -16.02
C THR A 11 53.48 20.05 -15.80
N ALA A 12 52.94 20.47 -14.62
CA ALA A 12 53.14 21.69 -13.75
C ALA A 12 52.40 22.97 -14.26
N LEU A 13 51.91 23.94 -13.44
CA LEU A 13 52.37 24.51 -12.16
C LEU A 13 51.21 24.86 -11.16
N PHE A 14 51.50 25.54 -10.03
CA PHE A 14 50.62 25.80 -8.85
C PHE A 14 50.93 27.19 -8.22
N VAL A 15 50.41 27.49 -7.00
CA VAL A 15 50.80 28.58 -6.03
C VAL A 15 50.02 29.93 -6.12
N LEU A 16 49.57 30.62 -5.04
CA LEU A 16 49.03 30.25 -3.69
C LEU A 16 48.60 31.51 -2.88
N PHE A 17 47.93 31.30 -1.72
CA PHE A 17 47.51 32.28 -0.67
C PHE A 17 46.41 33.30 -1.06
N PHE A 18 45.54 33.77 -0.16
CA PHE A 18 45.60 33.83 1.33
C PHE A 18 44.47 33.06 2.05
N CYS A 19 44.59 32.90 3.38
CA CYS A 19 43.64 32.16 4.23
C CYS A 19 42.63 33.06 4.96
N GLY A 20 41.45 32.51 5.32
CA GLY A 20 40.77 32.90 6.55
C GLY A 20 39.24 33.00 6.53
N LEU A 21 38.53 31.87 6.73
CA LEU A 21 37.38 31.74 7.65
C LEU A 21 36.91 30.28 7.75
N GLN A 22 36.15 29.96 8.80
CA GLN A 22 35.74 28.60 9.13
C GLN A 22 34.51 28.17 8.30
N ALA A 23 34.73 27.36 7.26
CA ALA A 23 33.70 26.44 6.80
C ALA A 23 33.77 25.16 7.65
N GLY A 24 32.76 24.93 8.50
CA GLY A 24 32.56 23.60 9.06
C GLY A 24 32.25 22.66 7.90
N SER A 25 33.03 21.58 7.76
CA SER A 25 32.80 20.61 6.69
C SER A 25 31.42 19.98 6.87
N ALA A 26 30.51 20.26 5.93
CA ALA A 26 29.19 19.66 5.88
C ALA A 26 29.36 18.13 5.90
N ARG A 27 28.99 17.52 7.02
CA ARG A 27 29.16 16.08 7.25
C ARG A 27 28.09 15.37 6.44
N ALA A 28 28.44 14.99 5.20
CA ALA A 28 27.56 14.26 4.30
C ALA A 28 26.91 13.10 5.07
N GLN A 29 25.58 13.16 5.18
CA GLN A 29 24.78 12.27 6.02
C GLN A 29 24.78 10.89 5.36
N SER A 30 25.36 9.90 6.04
CA SER A 30 25.58 8.57 5.45
C SER A 30 24.33 7.69 5.54
N ASP A 31 23.86 7.16 4.41
CA ASP A 31 22.68 6.29 4.26
C ASP A 31 22.86 4.91 4.95
N ASN A 32 22.77 4.87 6.29
CA ASN A 32 23.27 3.73 7.07
C ASN A 32 22.28 3.01 8.01
N SER A 33 21.03 3.48 8.16
CA SER A 33 20.04 2.71 8.93
C SER A 33 19.53 1.49 8.14
N LEU A 34 19.20 0.41 8.84
CA LEU A 34 18.62 -0.79 8.21
C LEU A 34 17.27 -0.46 7.53
N ALA A 35 16.41 0.31 8.20
CA ALA A 35 15.10 0.70 7.67
C ALA A 35 15.18 1.42 6.31
N GLN A 36 16.10 2.39 6.15
CA GLN A 36 16.30 3.09 4.87
C GLN A 36 16.79 2.15 3.75
N ARG A 37 17.69 1.21 4.08
CA ARG A 37 18.17 0.19 3.13
C ARG A 37 17.03 -0.73 2.67
N LEU A 38 16.20 -1.19 3.59
CA LEU A 38 15.03 -2.05 3.30
C LEU A 38 13.95 -1.30 2.51
N GLN A 39 13.64 -0.05 2.88
CA GLN A 39 12.66 0.79 2.18
C GLN A 39 12.98 0.91 0.68
N LYS A 40 14.26 1.12 0.34
CA LYS A 40 14.76 1.21 -1.04
C LYS A 40 14.65 -0.10 -1.85
N ILE A 41 14.51 -1.24 -1.18
CA ILE A 41 14.31 -2.54 -1.84
C ILE A 41 12.82 -2.79 -2.07
N ILE A 42 11.98 -2.52 -1.07
CA ILE A 42 10.53 -2.77 -1.17
C ILE A 42 9.81 -1.74 -2.05
N SER A 43 10.34 -0.52 -2.19
CA SER A 43 9.73 0.56 -2.98
C SER A 43 10.03 0.50 -4.49
N ARG A 44 10.50 -0.63 -5.04
CA ARG A 44 10.83 -0.75 -6.46
C ARG A 44 9.58 -0.93 -7.32
N PRO A 45 9.54 -0.43 -8.58
CA PRO A 45 8.33 -0.48 -9.41
C PRO A 45 7.74 -1.88 -9.62
N GLU A 46 8.58 -2.91 -9.71
CA GLU A 46 8.18 -4.32 -9.82
C GLU A 46 7.38 -4.83 -8.61
N PHE A 47 7.47 -4.15 -7.46
CA PHE A 47 6.77 -4.50 -6.22
C PHE A 47 5.63 -3.53 -5.85
N ALA A 48 5.22 -2.63 -6.75
CA ALA A 48 4.20 -1.61 -6.48
C ALA A 48 2.80 -2.14 -6.07
N HIS A 49 2.56 -3.46 -6.20
CA HIS A 49 1.33 -4.14 -5.79
C HIS A 49 1.61 -5.37 -4.89
N ALA A 50 2.86 -5.55 -4.44
CA ALA A 50 3.28 -6.68 -3.64
C ALA A 50 3.10 -6.43 -2.13
N ASN A 51 2.79 -7.48 -1.38
CA ASN A 51 2.76 -7.44 0.07
C ASN A 51 4.10 -7.93 0.62
N PHE A 52 4.81 -7.11 1.40
CA PHE A 52 6.02 -7.51 2.13
C PHE A 52 5.75 -7.78 3.60
N GLY A 53 6.37 -8.83 4.14
CA GLY A 53 6.52 -9.08 5.56
C GLY A 53 7.99 -9.31 5.87
N ILE A 54 8.60 -8.52 6.75
CA ILE A 54 10.04 -8.59 7.03
C ILE A 54 10.25 -8.40 8.52
N GLU A 55 10.98 -9.30 9.16
CA GLU A 55 11.42 -9.14 10.53
C GLU A 55 12.85 -9.61 10.74
N PHE A 56 13.59 -8.87 11.57
CA PHE A 56 14.93 -9.21 12.06
C PHE A 56 14.90 -9.21 13.58
N TYR A 57 15.45 -10.24 14.21
CA TYR A 57 15.48 -10.44 15.65
C TYR A 57 16.91 -10.73 16.13
N SER A 58 17.41 -9.93 17.06
CA SER A 58 18.76 -10.05 17.63
C SER A 58 18.78 -11.15 18.68
N LEU A 59 19.47 -12.25 18.35
CA LEU A 59 19.65 -13.41 19.21
C LEU A 59 20.54 -13.07 20.43
N ASP A 60 21.46 -12.12 20.26
CA ASP A 60 22.36 -11.66 21.32
C ASP A 60 21.67 -10.78 22.38
N THR A 61 20.51 -10.19 22.06
CA THR A 61 19.79 -9.26 22.95
C THR A 61 18.36 -9.66 23.29
N GLY A 62 17.77 -10.62 22.56
CA GLY A 62 16.38 -11.03 22.73
C GLY A 62 15.37 -9.96 22.28
N LYS A 63 15.68 -9.22 21.21
CA LYS A 63 14.87 -8.09 20.73
C LYS A 63 14.71 -8.04 19.21
N VAL A 64 13.57 -7.55 18.75
CA VAL A 64 13.36 -7.13 17.36
C VAL A 64 14.32 -5.97 17.01
N VAL A 65 14.96 -6.08 15.85
CA VAL A 65 15.89 -5.12 15.22
C VAL A 65 15.18 -4.25 14.19
N TYR A 66 14.22 -4.85 13.47
CA TYR A 66 13.37 -4.22 12.48
C TYR A 66 12.16 -5.12 12.24
N ALA A 67 10.97 -4.54 12.11
CA ALA A 67 9.76 -5.26 11.68
C ALA A 67 8.94 -4.44 10.69
N LEU A 68 8.36 -5.13 9.71
CA LEU A 68 7.39 -4.64 8.73
C LEU A 68 6.34 -5.74 8.55
N ASN A 69 5.09 -5.45 8.92
CA ASN A 69 4.00 -6.44 8.89
C ASN A 69 4.31 -7.74 9.66
N GLY A 70 5.11 -7.68 10.73
CA GLY A 70 5.65 -8.83 11.46
C GLY A 70 4.61 -9.87 11.89
N ALA A 71 3.43 -9.41 12.34
CA ALA A 71 2.30 -10.26 12.74
C ALA A 71 1.25 -10.50 11.63
N LYS A 72 1.58 -10.30 10.34
CA LYS A 72 0.69 -10.65 9.20
C LYS A 72 1.11 -12.00 8.62
N LEU A 73 0.13 -12.80 8.19
CA LEU A 73 0.36 -14.08 7.54
C LEU A 73 0.72 -13.91 6.06
N PHE A 74 1.75 -14.62 5.61
CA PHE A 74 2.20 -14.70 4.22
C PHE A 74 2.31 -16.15 3.78
N VAL A 75 2.02 -16.45 2.51
CA VAL A 75 2.29 -17.77 1.94
C VAL A 75 3.81 -18.02 1.97
N PRO A 76 4.32 -18.94 2.81
CA PRO A 76 5.74 -19.05 3.13
C PRO A 76 6.51 -19.84 2.07
N ALA A 77 5.78 -20.57 1.22
CA ALA A 77 6.31 -21.55 0.27
C ALA A 77 7.32 -22.49 0.95
N SER A 78 8.33 -23.00 0.24
CA SER A 78 9.34 -23.91 0.82
C SER A 78 10.23 -23.39 1.96
N THR A 79 9.89 -22.26 2.60
CA THR A 79 10.35 -21.99 3.97
C THR A 79 9.60 -22.83 5.02
N THR A 80 8.41 -23.38 4.71
CA THR A 80 7.71 -24.42 5.51
C THR A 80 8.61 -25.57 5.92
N LYS A 81 9.52 -25.99 5.02
CA LYS A 81 10.52 -27.04 5.29
C LYS A 81 11.38 -26.78 6.53
N THR A 82 11.58 -25.51 6.92
CA THR A 82 12.31 -25.20 8.17
C THR A 82 11.55 -25.62 9.42
N LEU A 83 10.21 -25.59 9.38
CA LEU A 83 9.35 -26.06 10.46
C LEU A 83 9.38 -27.60 10.49
N THR A 84 9.03 -28.23 9.37
CA THR A 84 8.95 -29.68 9.19
C THR A 84 10.26 -30.39 9.55
N GLU A 85 11.39 -30.00 8.93
CA GLU A 85 12.69 -30.65 9.17
C GLU A 85 13.23 -30.38 10.58
N GLY A 86 12.91 -29.22 11.15
CA GLY A 86 13.18 -28.95 12.55
C GLY A 86 12.41 -29.91 13.46
N THR A 87 11.12 -30.11 13.22
CA THR A 87 10.29 -31.06 13.98
C THR A 87 10.82 -32.50 13.86
N ILE A 88 11.19 -32.95 12.66
CA ILE A 88 11.79 -34.27 12.42
C ILE A 88 13.11 -34.41 13.21
N LEU A 89 14.03 -33.45 13.07
CA LEU A 89 15.29 -33.40 13.81
C LEU A 89 15.05 -33.45 15.33
N ALA A 90 14.09 -32.66 15.82
CA ALA A 90 13.81 -32.52 17.25
C ALA A 90 13.13 -33.74 17.89
N LYS A 91 12.42 -34.57 17.10
CA LYS A 91 11.68 -35.76 17.57
C LYS A 91 12.40 -37.08 17.30
N LEU A 92 13.22 -37.17 16.25
CA LEU A 92 14.03 -38.37 15.92
C LEU A 92 15.50 -38.26 16.37
N GLY A 93 16.06 -37.05 16.38
CA GLY A 93 17.45 -36.76 16.74
C GLY A 93 18.43 -36.87 15.56
N ALA A 94 19.48 -36.02 15.56
CA ALA A 94 20.46 -35.89 14.48
C ALA A 94 21.11 -37.21 14.01
N ASP A 95 21.33 -38.14 14.95
CA ASP A 95 21.93 -39.46 14.70
C ASP A 95 20.92 -40.53 14.24
N TYR A 96 19.63 -40.21 14.11
CA TYR A 96 18.64 -41.15 13.62
C TYR A 96 19.05 -41.74 12.26
N ARG A 97 18.84 -43.05 12.12
CA ARG A 97 19.11 -43.80 10.89
C ARG A 97 17.85 -44.51 10.42
N PHE A 98 17.61 -44.47 9.12
CA PHE A 98 16.68 -45.38 8.47
C PHE A 98 17.33 -46.76 8.33
N HIS A 99 16.51 -47.81 8.40
CA HIS A 99 16.96 -49.20 8.44
C HIS A 99 16.13 -50.03 7.47
N THR A 100 16.48 -49.95 6.19
CA THR A 100 15.80 -50.65 5.10
C THR A 100 16.27 -52.11 5.06
N ARG A 101 15.48 -53.00 5.67
CA ARG A 101 15.81 -54.41 5.92
C ARG A 101 15.16 -55.35 4.92
N VAL A 102 15.81 -56.47 4.64
CA VAL A 102 15.28 -57.56 3.81
C VAL A 102 15.15 -58.83 4.65
N TYR A 103 13.96 -59.42 4.67
CA TYR A 103 13.62 -60.63 5.42
C TYR A 103 13.21 -61.80 4.52
N ARG A 104 13.52 -63.03 4.94
CA ARG A 104 13.00 -64.29 4.37
C ARG A 104 11.81 -64.81 5.16
N THR A 105 10.80 -65.39 4.51
CA THR A 105 9.64 -66.00 5.19
C THR A 105 9.70 -67.54 5.30
N GLY A 106 10.81 -68.15 4.84
CA GLY A 106 10.99 -69.60 4.84
C GLY A 106 12.44 -70.03 4.99
N SER A 107 12.67 -71.35 5.00
CA SER A 107 14.00 -71.95 5.09
C SER A 107 14.77 -71.83 3.77
N ILE A 108 16.08 -71.56 3.86
CA ILE A 108 17.04 -71.81 2.77
C ILE A 108 17.43 -73.29 2.83
N ASP A 109 17.43 -74.01 1.70
CA ASP A 109 17.92 -75.39 1.66
C ASP A 109 19.38 -75.51 1.20
N LYS A 110 19.92 -76.74 1.26
CA LYS A 110 21.33 -77.05 0.95
C LYS A 110 21.81 -76.73 -0.48
N HIS A 111 20.91 -76.25 -1.35
CA HIS A 111 21.22 -75.79 -2.70
C HIS A 111 21.03 -74.27 -2.87
N GLY A 112 20.89 -73.53 -1.76
CA GLY A 112 20.66 -72.09 -1.76
C GLY A 112 19.25 -71.69 -2.19
N ALA A 113 18.28 -72.61 -2.13
CA ALA A 113 16.89 -72.31 -2.51
C ALA A 113 16.06 -71.89 -1.29
N LEU A 114 15.63 -70.62 -1.29
CA LEU A 114 14.68 -70.07 -0.33
C LEU A 114 13.26 -70.59 -0.62
N LYS A 115 12.70 -71.34 0.33
CA LYS A 115 11.34 -71.89 0.31
C LYS A 115 10.32 -70.92 0.93
N GLY A 116 10.29 -69.70 0.41
CA GLY A 116 9.44 -68.62 0.91
C GLY A 116 9.54 -67.36 0.06
N ASP A 117 8.82 -66.33 0.50
CA ASP A 117 8.92 -64.97 -0.03
C ASP A 117 10.17 -64.26 0.53
N LEU A 118 10.65 -63.27 -0.22
CA LEU A 118 11.65 -62.29 0.20
C LEU A 118 10.96 -60.92 0.31
N ILE A 119 11.11 -60.22 1.44
CA ILE A 119 10.39 -58.97 1.73
C ILE A 119 11.40 -57.87 2.05
N LEU A 120 11.42 -56.80 1.26
CA LEU A 120 12.12 -55.55 1.58
C LEU A 120 11.15 -54.64 2.33
N VAL A 121 11.50 -54.24 3.55
CA VAL A 121 10.67 -53.36 4.40
C VAL A 121 11.03 -51.91 4.14
N ALA A 122 10.04 -51.15 3.69
CA ALA A 122 10.16 -49.74 3.37
C ALA A 122 10.21 -48.92 4.67
N SER A 123 11.39 -48.40 5.01
CA SER A 123 11.64 -47.81 6.33
C SER A 123 11.39 -46.30 6.41
N GLY A 124 10.97 -45.65 5.30
CA GLY A 124 10.88 -44.20 5.17
C GLY A 124 12.16 -43.52 4.66
N ASP A 125 13.18 -44.32 4.28
CA ASP A 125 14.50 -43.86 3.84
C ASP A 125 14.46 -43.03 2.55
N PRO A 126 14.86 -41.74 2.57
CA PRO A 126 14.89 -40.91 1.37
C PRO A 126 16.09 -41.18 0.45
N ASN A 127 17.14 -41.87 0.91
CA ASN A 127 18.42 -41.95 0.20
C ASN A 127 18.77 -43.34 -0.36
N LEU A 128 17.78 -44.10 -0.83
CA LEU A 128 18.04 -45.27 -1.69
C LEU A 128 18.42 -44.82 -3.12
N SER A 129 19.54 -44.10 -3.21
CA SER A 129 20.03 -43.37 -4.39
C SER A 129 21.57 -43.41 -4.46
N ASN A 130 22.17 -42.72 -5.42
CA ASN A 130 23.62 -42.48 -5.49
C ASN A 130 24.09 -41.22 -4.72
N ARG A 131 23.25 -40.63 -3.86
CA ARG A 131 23.64 -39.51 -3.00
C ARG A 131 24.70 -39.91 -1.96
N ILE A 132 24.63 -41.14 -1.43
CA ILE A 132 25.51 -41.65 -0.36
C ILE A 132 26.98 -41.70 -0.81
N GLN A 133 27.85 -40.99 -0.08
CA GLN A 133 29.30 -40.95 -0.31
C GLN A 133 30.08 -41.95 0.56
N PRO A 134 31.32 -42.34 0.18
CA PRO A 134 32.13 -43.32 0.92
C PRO A 134 32.54 -42.91 2.34
N ASP A 135 32.41 -41.63 2.70
CA ASP A 135 32.67 -41.08 4.04
C ASP A 135 31.41 -41.05 4.93
N GLY A 136 30.24 -41.42 4.39
CA GLY A 136 28.95 -41.39 5.08
C GLY A 136 28.18 -40.07 4.94
N THR A 137 28.67 -39.11 4.14
CA THR A 137 27.92 -37.89 3.79
C THR A 137 26.93 -38.11 2.64
N LEU A 138 26.04 -37.15 2.40
CA LEU A 138 25.15 -37.11 1.25
C LEU A 138 25.56 -36.02 0.26
N ALA A 139 25.77 -36.40 -1.00
CA ALA A 139 25.99 -35.49 -2.10
C ALA A 139 24.67 -34.89 -2.60
N PHE A 140 24.74 -33.63 -3.02
CA PHE A 140 23.68 -32.90 -3.67
C PHE A 140 24.28 -31.93 -4.70
N VAL A 141 23.41 -31.28 -5.48
CA VAL A 141 23.73 -30.18 -6.39
C VAL A 141 22.76 -29.04 -6.11
N ASP A 142 23.16 -27.80 -6.40
CA ASP A 142 22.37 -26.60 -6.06
C ASP A 142 21.05 -26.51 -6.84
N GLU A 143 21.01 -27.15 -8.02
CA GLU A 143 19.83 -27.36 -8.86
C GLU A 143 19.75 -28.85 -9.18
N ASP A 144 18.73 -29.53 -8.68
CA ASP A 144 18.64 -30.99 -8.66
C ASP A 144 17.77 -31.54 -9.80
N HIS A 145 18.04 -32.77 -10.22
CA HIS A 145 17.34 -33.43 -11.33
C HIS A 145 15.82 -33.55 -11.14
N SER A 146 15.34 -33.62 -9.89
CA SER A 146 13.90 -33.55 -9.56
C SER A 146 13.22 -32.26 -10.07
N TYR A 147 14.01 -31.21 -10.33
CA TYR A 147 13.60 -29.89 -10.83
C TYR A 147 14.19 -29.58 -12.21
N GLY A 148 14.72 -30.57 -12.94
CA GLY A 148 15.35 -30.40 -14.25
C GLY A 148 16.83 -30.02 -14.23
N GLY A 149 17.47 -30.00 -13.05
CA GLY A 149 18.92 -29.86 -12.90
C GLY A 149 19.71 -31.10 -13.32
N PRO A 150 21.05 -31.09 -13.25
CA PRO A 150 21.88 -32.27 -13.51
C PRO A 150 21.63 -33.38 -12.47
N ALA A 151 21.51 -34.63 -12.94
CA ALA A 151 21.54 -35.81 -12.08
C ALA A 151 22.96 -36.06 -11.54
N LEU A 152 23.05 -36.59 -10.31
CA LEU A 152 24.34 -36.90 -9.68
C LEU A 152 25.08 -38.01 -10.45
N PRO A 153 26.43 -37.96 -10.56
CA PRO A 153 27.20 -39.02 -11.20
C PRO A 153 27.06 -40.36 -10.47
N GLY A 154 26.86 -41.45 -11.22
CA GLY A 154 26.84 -42.82 -10.69
C GLY A 154 25.67 -43.67 -11.19
N ASP A 155 25.29 -44.64 -10.36
CA ASP A 155 24.21 -45.59 -10.60
C ASP A 155 23.17 -45.42 -9.48
N PRO A 156 22.01 -44.78 -9.73
CA PRO A 156 21.02 -44.52 -8.68
C PRO A 156 20.54 -45.75 -7.92
N LEU A 157 20.65 -46.95 -8.52
CA LEU A 157 20.27 -48.19 -7.86
C LEU A 157 21.40 -48.80 -7.01
N VAL A 158 22.48 -48.07 -6.72
CA VAL A 158 23.65 -48.59 -5.98
C VAL A 158 23.26 -49.24 -4.64
N VAL A 159 22.35 -48.64 -3.87
CA VAL A 159 21.85 -49.19 -2.60
C VAL A 159 21.05 -50.48 -2.82
N ILE A 160 20.09 -50.46 -3.75
CA ILE A 160 19.24 -51.61 -4.11
C ILE A 160 20.09 -52.78 -4.66
N LYS A 161 21.12 -52.47 -5.46
CA LYS A 161 22.09 -53.40 -6.00
C LYS A 161 23.06 -53.91 -4.94
N GLN A 162 23.29 -53.19 -3.85
CA GLN A 162 24.06 -53.70 -2.72
C GLN A 162 23.22 -54.66 -1.87
N LEU A 163 22.01 -54.26 -1.46
CA LEU A 163 21.03 -55.14 -0.79
C LEU A 163 20.87 -56.48 -1.52
N ALA A 164 20.77 -56.46 -2.85
CA ALA A 164 20.68 -57.67 -3.67
C ALA A 164 21.92 -58.59 -3.60
N LYS A 165 23.13 -58.03 -3.55
CA LYS A 165 24.38 -58.80 -3.35
C LYS A 165 24.47 -59.34 -1.93
N ASP A 166 24.00 -58.59 -0.94
CA ASP A 166 24.05 -59.00 0.47
C ASP A 166 23.09 -60.19 0.70
N VAL A 167 21.89 -60.16 0.09
CA VAL A 167 20.99 -61.33 0.01
C VAL A 167 21.70 -62.52 -0.64
N ALA A 168 22.43 -62.31 -1.75
CA ALA A 168 23.21 -63.38 -2.40
C ALA A 168 24.30 -63.97 -1.50
N ALA A 169 24.97 -63.11 -0.71
CA ALA A 169 26.04 -63.48 0.22
C ALA A 169 25.57 -64.37 1.38
N THR A 170 24.28 -64.36 1.72
CA THR A 170 23.68 -65.33 2.66
C THR A 170 23.60 -66.77 2.14
N GLY A 171 23.99 -67.01 0.88
CA GLY A 171 23.88 -68.31 0.22
C GLY A 171 22.54 -68.55 -0.46
N ILE A 172 21.69 -67.52 -0.61
CA ILE A 172 20.49 -67.60 -1.44
C ILE A 172 20.91 -67.45 -2.91
N HIS A 173 20.63 -68.48 -3.69
CA HIS A 173 20.86 -68.53 -5.14
C HIS A 173 19.55 -68.71 -5.92
N LYS A 174 18.45 -69.05 -5.24
CA LYS A 174 17.13 -69.25 -5.86
C LYS A 174 16.01 -68.83 -4.90
N ILE A 175 15.05 -68.06 -5.39
CA ILE A 175 13.83 -67.68 -4.64
C ILE A 175 12.65 -68.46 -5.23
N GLN A 176 11.96 -69.25 -4.40
CA GLN A 176 10.78 -70.03 -4.82
C GLN A 176 9.44 -69.31 -4.61
N GLY A 177 9.44 -68.20 -3.86
CA GLY A 177 8.26 -67.35 -3.64
C GLY A 177 8.31 -66.04 -4.44
N ARG A 178 7.68 -65.03 -3.86
CA ARG A 178 7.61 -63.65 -4.35
C ARG A 178 8.78 -62.83 -3.84
N VAL A 179 9.03 -61.70 -4.51
CA VAL A 179 9.76 -60.58 -3.95
C VAL A 179 8.72 -59.49 -3.69
N LEU A 180 8.69 -58.96 -2.47
CA LEU A 180 7.66 -58.02 -1.99
C LEU A 180 8.32 -56.78 -1.41
N ILE A 181 7.63 -55.65 -1.52
CA ILE A 181 7.97 -54.39 -0.84
C ILE A 181 6.87 -54.15 0.20
N ASP A 182 7.24 -54.09 1.48
CA ASP A 182 6.31 -53.81 2.59
C ASP A 182 6.30 -52.31 2.88
N THR A 183 5.25 -51.62 2.42
CA THR A 183 4.98 -50.20 2.66
C THR A 183 3.95 -49.98 3.78
N SER A 184 3.84 -50.89 4.76
CA SER A 184 2.93 -50.76 5.91
C SER A 184 3.29 -49.65 6.92
N LEU A 185 4.41 -48.94 6.72
CA LEU A 185 4.71 -47.69 7.41
C LEU A 185 3.79 -46.56 6.91
N PHE A 186 3.73 -46.38 5.58
CA PHE A 186 2.65 -45.70 4.85
C PHE A 186 2.72 -46.04 3.34
N PRO A 187 1.59 -46.29 2.67
CA PRO A 187 1.56 -46.75 1.27
C PRO A 187 1.87 -45.63 0.26
N ASP A 188 1.92 -45.99 -1.03
CA ASP A 188 1.87 -45.02 -2.14
C ASP A 188 0.62 -44.12 -1.97
N GLY A 189 0.84 -42.83 -1.73
CA GLY A 189 -0.18 -41.86 -1.31
C GLY A 189 -0.45 -40.75 -2.32
N PRO A 190 -0.82 -39.52 -1.86
CA PRO A 190 -0.94 -38.37 -2.75
C PRO A 190 0.44 -37.94 -3.31
N ARG A 191 0.40 -37.03 -4.29
CA ARG A 191 1.59 -36.40 -4.84
C ARG A 191 1.90 -35.12 -4.07
N GLU A 192 3.17 -34.77 -3.92
CA GLU A 192 3.53 -33.45 -3.37
C GLU A 192 3.32 -32.33 -4.42
N GLY A 193 3.24 -31.08 -3.96
CA GLY A 193 2.71 -29.96 -4.75
C GLY A 193 3.64 -29.37 -5.82
N GLY A 194 4.91 -29.77 -5.94
CA GLY A 194 5.89 -29.06 -6.79
C GLY A 194 6.70 -29.90 -7.79
N THR A 195 7.11 -31.14 -7.48
CA THR A 195 7.69 -32.06 -8.48
C THR A 195 6.67 -33.07 -9.01
N ASN A 196 5.46 -33.06 -8.43
CA ASN A 196 4.32 -33.91 -8.74
C ASN A 196 4.65 -35.43 -8.63
N VAL A 197 5.59 -35.80 -7.74
CA VAL A 197 5.98 -37.19 -7.48
C VAL A 197 5.12 -37.81 -6.37
N VAL A 198 4.94 -39.14 -6.40
CA VAL A 198 4.12 -39.86 -5.42
C VAL A 198 4.91 -40.04 -4.11
N MET A 199 4.32 -39.63 -2.99
CA MET A 199 4.85 -39.88 -1.65
C MET A 199 4.60 -41.35 -1.26
N SER A 200 5.58 -42.02 -0.67
CA SER A 200 5.50 -43.43 -0.26
C SER A 200 6.64 -43.77 0.70
N SER A 201 6.43 -44.68 1.66
CA SER A 201 7.49 -45.09 2.59
C SER A 201 8.69 -45.80 1.94
N ILE A 202 8.60 -46.14 0.65
CA ILE A 202 9.73 -46.53 -0.19
C ILE A 202 10.04 -45.41 -1.19
N MET A 203 11.28 -44.92 -1.17
CA MET A 203 11.75 -43.91 -2.11
C MET A 203 13.06 -44.36 -2.73
N ILE A 204 13.16 -44.29 -4.07
CA ILE A 204 14.35 -44.69 -4.83
C ILE A 204 14.60 -43.62 -5.88
N ASN A 205 15.82 -43.07 -5.91
CA ASN A 205 16.19 -41.96 -6.81
C ASN A 205 15.14 -40.84 -6.82
N ASP A 206 14.72 -40.39 -5.62
CA ASP A 206 13.77 -39.30 -5.43
C ASP A 206 12.40 -39.52 -6.14
N ASN A 207 12.04 -40.79 -6.34
CA ASN A 207 10.88 -41.24 -7.11
C ASN A 207 10.80 -40.64 -8.52
N VAL A 208 11.96 -40.40 -9.14
CA VAL A 208 12.09 -40.03 -10.56
C VAL A 208 13.00 -41.00 -11.32
N ILE A 209 12.79 -41.08 -12.63
CA ILE A 209 13.67 -41.77 -13.58
C ILE A 209 14.05 -40.77 -14.65
N ASP A 210 15.32 -40.42 -14.74
CA ASP A 210 15.82 -39.42 -15.69
C ASP A 210 15.85 -39.98 -17.11
N LEU A 211 15.29 -39.24 -18.05
CA LEU A 211 15.41 -39.50 -19.48
C LEU A 211 16.50 -38.60 -20.08
N LEU A 212 17.54 -39.21 -20.63
CA LEU A 212 18.60 -38.53 -21.37
C LEU A 212 18.35 -38.66 -22.88
N ALA A 213 18.05 -37.54 -23.53
CA ALA A 213 17.79 -37.47 -24.96
C ALA A 213 18.99 -36.88 -25.72
N THR A 214 19.52 -37.62 -26.72
CA THR A 214 20.68 -37.22 -27.53
C THR A 214 20.29 -37.08 -29.00
N PRO A 215 20.54 -35.93 -29.65
CA PRO A 215 20.31 -35.74 -31.09
C PRO A 215 21.06 -36.76 -31.95
N GLY A 216 20.52 -37.01 -33.15
CA GLY A 216 21.21 -37.75 -34.21
C GLY A 216 22.34 -36.94 -34.86
N LYS A 217 22.89 -37.47 -35.95
CA LYS A 217 24.05 -36.88 -36.65
C LYS A 217 23.63 -35.90 -37.76
N LYS A 218 22.38 -35.96 -38.20
CA LYS A 218 21.77 -35.12 -39.24
C LYS A 218 20.34 -34.78 -38.89
N GLU A 219 19.81 -33.72 -39.50
CA GLU A 219 18.39 -33.41 -39.48
C GLU A 219 17.57 -34.57 -40.06
N GLY A 220 16.46 -34.92 -39.41
CA GLY A 220 15.64 -36.10 -39.69
C GLY A 220 16.07 -37.39 -38.99
N ASP A 221 17.30 -37.49 -38.45
CA ASP A 221 17.72 -38.68 -37.69
C ASP A 221 16.89 -38.83 -36.39
N PRO A 222 16.51 -40.05 -35.96
CA PRO A 222 15.86 -40.25 -34.67
C PRO A 222 16.82 -39.96 -33.50
N LEU A 223 16.28 -39.49 -32.37
CA LEU A 223 17.07 -39.30 -31.14
C LEU A 223 17.47 -40.64 -30.53
N THR A 224 18.64 -40.68 -29.89
CA THR A 224 19.02 -41.78 -28.99
C THR A 224 18.56 -41.44 -27.58
N LEU A 225 17.83 -42.35 -26.95
CA LEU A 225 17.29 -42.17 -25.59
C LEU A 225 17.90 -43.19 -24.63
N ALA A 226 18.18 -42.77 -23.40
CA ALA A 226 18.58 -43.64 -22.30
C ALA A 226 17.86 -43.22 -21.02
N THR A 227 17.51 -44.19 -20.17
CA THR A 227 16.99 -43.92 -18.81
C THR A 227 18.08 -44.08 -17.76
N LEU A 228 18.02 -43.28 -16.71
CA LEU A 228 18.85 -43.40 -15.51
C LEU A 228 17.93 -43.35 -14.27
N PRO A 229 17.83 -44.44 -13.48
CA PRO A 229 18.43 -45.75 -13.72
C PRO A 229 17.83 -46.49 -14.93
N GLN A 230 18.61 -47.39 -15.52
CA GLN A 230 18.09 -48.35 -16.50
C GLN A 230 17.27 -49.44 -15.78
N THR A 231 16.03 -49.63 -16.22
CA THR A 231 15.05 -50.58 -15.67
C THR A 231 13.99 -50.92 -16.73
N SER A 232 13.36 -52.09 -16.61
CA SER A 232 12.16 -52.46 -17.38
C SER A 232 10.86 -51.82 -16.87
N TYR A 233 10.90 -51.09 -15.74
CA TYR A 233 9.73 -50.38 -15.19
C TYR A 233 9.22 -49.25 -16.11
N VAL A 234 10.08 -48.64 -16.93
CA VAL A 234 9.68 -47.64 -17.94
C VAL A 234 10.01 -48.14 -19.34
N LYS A 235 9.00 -48.18 -20.21
CA LYS A 235 9.11 -48.56 -21.62
C LYS A 235 8.93 -47.29 -22.47
N VAL A 236 9.98 -46.90 -23.19
CA VAL A 236 10.02 -45.63 -23.94
C VAL A 236 9.67 -45.87 -25.41
N VAL A 237 8.59 -45.24 -25.89
CA VAL A 237 8.17 -45.22 -27.30
C VAL A 237 8.66 -43.92 -27.92
N ASN A 238 9.73 -44.02 -28.71
CA ASN A 238 10.45 -42.88 -29.28
C ASN A 238 9.87 -42.45 -30.64
N HIS A 239 9.34 -41.24 -30.72
CA HIS A 239 8.97 -40.56 -31.97
C HIS A 239 9.68 -39.19 -32.10
N LEU A 240 10.77 -38.97 -31.35
CA LEU A 240 11.55 -37.74 -31.39
C LEU A 240 12.56 -37.74 -32.55
N THR A 241 12.63 -36.63 -33.29
CA THR A 241 13.53 -36.45 -34.45
C THR A 241 14.53 -35.31 -34.26
N THR A 242 15.61 -35.33 -35.02
CA THR A 242 16.64 -34.30 -34.98
C THR A 242 16.27 -33.15 -35.91
N SER A 243 16.22 -31.91 -35.42
CA SER A 243 15.94 -30.70 -36.20
C SER A 243 17.21 -29.93 -36.55
N ALA A 244 17.11 -28.95 -37.45
CA ALA A 244 18.21 -28.06 -37.82
C ALA A 244 18.91 -27.41 -36.61
N ALA A 245 20.21 -27.15 -36.72
CA ALA A 245 20.99 -26.45 -35.70
C ALA A 245 20.41 -25.05 -35.44
N GLY A 246 20.19 -24.69 -34.17
CA GLY A 246 19.59 -23.41 -33.78
C GLY A 246 18.05 -23.35 -33.83
N ALA A 247 17.37 -24.42 -34.25
CA ALA A 247 15.93 -24.55 -34.01
C ALA A 247 15.64 -24.63 -32.50
N LYS A 248 14.44 -24.17 -32.07
CA LYS A 248 14.00 -24.38 -30.68
C LYS A 248 13.73 -25.87 -30.45
N PRO A 249 14.16 -26.46 -29.31
CA PRO A 249 13.65 -27.75 -28.84
C PRO A 249 12.12 -27.79 -28.82
N SER A 250 11.54 -28.93 -29.17
CA SER A 250 10.13 -29.23 -28.96
C SER A 250 9.97 -30.59 -28.31
N TYR A 251 9.14 -30.67 -27.28
CA TYR A 251 8.84 -31.89 -26.56
C TYR A 251 7.35 -31.93 -26.23
N GLU A 252 6.71 -33.04 -26.56
CA GLU A 252 5.36 -33.39 -26.14
C GLU A 252 5.44 -34.73 -25.42
N SER A 253 4.97 -34.74 -24.17
CA SER A 253 4.85 -35.96 -23.35
C SER A 253 3.37 -36.19 -23.03
N PRO A 254 2.62 -36.93 -23.87
CA PRO A 254 1.19 -37.22 -23.69
C PRO A 254 0.92 -38.25 -22.56
N GLY A 255 1.52 -38.02 -21.39
CA GLY A 255 1.29 -38.78 -20.16
C GLY A 255 1.98 -40.15 -20.08
N LEU A 256 1.84 -40.78 -18.91
CA LEU A 256 2.29 -42.14 -18.63
C LEU A 256 1.12 -43.11 -18.75
N THR A 257 1.28 -44.17 -19.54
CA THR A 257 0.28 -45.23 -19.71
C THR A 257 0.66 -46.46 -18.88
N PRO A 258 -0.14 -46.85 -17.86
CA PRO A 258 0.11 -48.07 -17.09
C PRO A 258 -0.05 -49.33 -17.94
N ASN A 259 0.90 -50.26 -17.79
CA ASN A 259 0.86 -51.59 -18.41
C ASN A 259 0.28 -52.63 -17.44
N ALA A 260 -0.24 -53.74 -17.95
CA ALA A 260 -0.85 -54.81 -17.16
C ALA A 260 0.13 -55.57 -16.21
N ASP A 261 1.45 -55.36 -16.35
CA ASP A 261 2.49 -55.88 -15.46
C ASP A 261 2.88 -54.89 -14.33
N GLY A 262 2.28 -53.69 -14.32
CA GLY A 262 2.59 -52.61 -13.37
C GLY A 262 3.75 -51.71 -13.78
N SER A 263 4.46 -52.00 -14.88
CA SER A 263 5.36 -51.02 -15.52
C SER A 263 4.57 -49.91 -16.20
N VAL A 264 5.24 -48.85 -16.65
CA VAL A 264 4.61 -47.77 -17.44
C VAL A 264 5.25 -47.61 -18.81
N THR A 265 4.43 -47.20 -19.78
CA THR A 265 4.87 -46.82 -21.12
C THR A 265 4.79 -45.29 -21.25
N VAL A 266 5.87 -44.67 -21.73
CA VAL A 266 5.93 -43.25 -22.06
C VAL A 266 6.14 -43.09 -23.56
N THR A 267 5.29 -42.31 -24.22
CA THR A 267 5.43 -41.96 -25.64
C THR A 267 5.96 -40.54 -25.72
N LEU A 268 6.85 -40.26 -26.68
CA LEU A 268 7.53 -38.97 -26.80
C LEU A 268 7.52 -38.47 -28.24
N THR A 269 6.94 -37.29 -28.46
CA THR A 269 6.89 -36.58 -29.76
C THR A 269 7.60 -35.23 -29.69
N GLY A 270 8.07 -34.71 -30.83
CA GLY A 270 8.84 -33.46 -30.90
C GLY A 270 10.23 -33.61 -31.54
N SER A 271 11.13 -32.67 -31.26
CA SER A 271 12.47 -32.62 -31.86
C SER A 271 13.55 -31.91 -31.03
N LEU A 272 14.81 -32.33 -31.20
CA LEU A 272 15.98 -31.59 -30.68
C LEU A 272 16.89 -31.10 -31.82
N PRO A 273 17.46 -29.87 -31.72
CA PRO A 273 18.36 -29.34 -32.74
C PRO A 273 19.71 -30.05 -32.74
N LEU A 274 20.34 -30.12 -33.92
CA LEU A 274 21.73 -30.56 -34.06
C LEU A 274 22.67 -29.79 -33.12
N GLY A 275 23.45 -30.53 -32.34
CA GLY A 275 24.40 -29.98 -31.37
C GLY A 275 23.82 -29.68 -29.98
N PHE A 276 22.54 -29.96 -29.72
CA PHE A 276 21.97 -29.89 -28.37
C PHE A 276 22.72 -30.82 -27.41
N LYS A 277 23.06 -30.32 -26.22
CA LYS A 277 23.69 -31.13 -25.16
C LYS A 277 22.61 -31.93 -24.43
N PRO A 278 22.74 -33.26 -24.26
CA PRO A 278 21.79 -34.02 -23.46
C PRO A 278 21.65 -33.46 -22.04
N GLN A 279 20.42 -33.24 -21.61
CA GLN A 279 20.03 -32.90 -20.24
C GLN A 279 19.03 -33.95 -19.76
N PRO A 280 19.01 -34.27 -18.46
CA PRO A 280 18.01 -35.18 -17.90
C PRO A 280 16.62 -34.51 -17.90
N ALA A 281 15.60 -35.26 -18.28
CA ALA A 281 14.21 -34.91 -18.04
C ALA A 281 13.62 -35.95 -17.07
N ALA A 282 13.33 -35.53 -15.83
CA ALA A 282 12.81 -36.41 -14.79
C ALA A 282 11.40 -36.92 -15.12
N ILE A 283 11.22 -38.25 -15.08
CA ILE A 283 9.91 -38.89 -15.19
C ILE A 283 9.46 -39.29 -13.78
N ALA A 284 8.43 -38.62 -13.26
CA ALA A 284 7.83 -38.92 -11.96
C ALA A 284 7.24 -40.34 -11.92
N VAL A 285 7.73 -41.17 -10.97
CA VAL A 285 7.29 -42.56 -10.78
C VAL A 285 5.85 -42.59 -10.26
N PRO A 286 4.90 -43.26 -10.96
CA PRO A 286 3.49 -43.25 -10.57
C PRO A 286 3.09 -44.36 -9.57
N SER A 287 3.99 -45.30 -9.27
CA SER A 287 3.88 -46.17 -8.09
C SER A 287 5.29 -46.54 -7.59
N PRO A 288 5.80 -45.82 -6.57
CA PRO A 288 7.08 -46.13 -5.93
C PRO A 288 7.18 -47.58 -5.45
N THR A 289 6.10 -48.13 -4.86
CA THR A 289 6.03 -49.55 -4.47
C THR A 289 6.32 -50.49 -5.64
N LYS A 290 5.71 -50.27 -6.82
CA LYS A 290 5.90 -51.14 -7.99
C LYS A 290 7.23 -50.91 -8.72
N PHE A 291 7.75 -49.68 -8.69
CA PHE A 291 9.09 -49.37 -9.17
C PHE A 291 10.13 -50.13 -8.34
N ALA A 292 10.06 -50.01 -6.99
CA ALA A 292 10.93 -50.70 -6.06
C ALA A 292 10.89 -52.23 -6.21
N GLU A 293 9.71 -52.83 -6.36
CA GLU A 293 9.58 -54.26 -6.63
C GLU A 293 10.32 -54.66 -7.92
N THR A 294 10.17 -53.86 -8.98
CA THR A 294 10.82 -54.09 -10.27
C THR A 294 12.34 -54.01 -10.16
N VAL A 295 12.89 -52.88 -9.67
CA VAL A 295 14.34 -52.68 -9.61
C VAL A 295 15.04 -53.58 -8.60
N PHE A 296 14.39 -53.98 -7.51
CA PHE A 296 14.95 -54.95 -6.58
C PHE A 296 14.98 -56.37 -7.18
N ARG A 297 13.95 -56.78 -7.94
CA ARG A 297 13.98 -58.04 -8.69
C ARG A 297 15.04 -58.05 -9.79
N GLU A 298 15.24 -56.93 -10.49
CA GLU A 298 16.31 -56.76 -11.47
C GLU A 298 17.70 -56.82 -10.81
N ALA A 299 17.87 -56.18 -9.65
CA ALA A 299 19.10 -56.22 -8.87
C ALA A 299 19.44 -57.63 -8.35
N LEU A 300 18.45 -58.37 -7.83
CA LEU A 300 18.60 -59.75 -7.38
C LEU A 300 18.98 -60.70 -8.53
N ALA A 301 18.36 -60.53 -9.71
CA ALA A 301 18.76 -61.26 -10.91
C ALA A 301 20.19 -60.89 -11.37
N GLY A 302 20.56 -59.60 -11.29
CA GLY A 302 21.92 -59.11 -11.57
C GLY A 302 22.98 -59.61 -10.58
N ALA A 303 22.59 -59.90 -9.34
CA ALA A 303 23.40 -60.59 -8.33
C ALA A 303 23.45 -62.13 -8.52
N GLY A 304 22.76 -62.66 -9.53
CA GLY A 304 22.81 -64.08 -9.91
C GLY A 304 21.70 -64.97 -9.35
N LEU A 305 20.65 -64.42 -8.73
CA LEU A 305 19.56 -65.22 -8.15
C LEU A 305 18.50 -65.61 -9.19
N GLU A 306 18.13 -66.89 -9.22
CA GLU A 306 16.99 -67.37 -10.01
C GLU A 306 15.67 -67.13 -9.25
N ILE A 307 14.85 -66.19 -9.74
CA ILE A 307 13.56 -65.83 -9.12
C ILE A 307 12.40 -66.59 -9.81
N LYS A 308 11.84 -67.60 -9.15
CA LYS A 308 10.65 -68.34 -9.62
C LYS A 308 9.35 -67.82 -8.99
N SER A 309 8.97 -66.59 -9.31
CA SER A 309 7.65 -66.06 -8.94
C SER A 309 6.55 -66.56 -9.91
N PRO A 310 5.41 -67.08 -9.42
CA PRO A 310 4.23 -67.35 -10.24
C PRO A 310 3.48 -66.05 -10.61
N PRO A 311 2.51 -66.09 -11.55
CA PRO A 311 1.62 -64.97 -11.84
C PRO A 311 0.83 -64.46 -10.62
N GLY A 312 0.40 -63.19 -10.68
CA GLY A 312 -0.02 -62.39 -9.52
C GLY A 312 -1.18 -62.93 -8.67
N PRO A 313 -1.03 -63.02 -7.34
CA PRO A 313 -2.11 -63.21 -6.35
C PRO A 313 -2.70 -61.87 -5.85
N PRO A 314 -3.78 -61.87 -5.04
CA PRO A 314 -4.43 -60.65 -4.50
C PRO A 314 -3.54 -59.77 -3.61
N PRO A 315 -3.99 -58.53 -3.25
CA PRO A 315 -3.32 -57.64 -2.31
C PRO A 315 -2.84 -58.33 -1.03
N VAL A 316 -1.69 -57.87 -0.54
CA VAL A 316 -0.90 -58.56 0.49
C VAL A 316 -1.14 -57.96 1.87
N ASP A 317 -1.60 -58.79 2.80
CA ASP A 317 -1.65 -58.44 4.22
C ASP A 317 -0.26 -58.59 4.86
N PHE A 318 0.44 -57.46 5.03
CA PHE A 318 1.74 -57.41 5.68
C PHE A 318 1.70 -57.63 7.20
N ALA A 319 0.55 -57.46 7.87
CA ALA A 319 0.42 -57.79 9.29
C ALA A 319 0.70 -59.29 9.53
N SER A 320 0.31 -60.15 8.58
CA SER A 320 0.60 -61.59 8.60
C SER A 320 2.10 -61.95 8.48
N PHE A 321 2.94 -61.03 8.01
CA PHE A 321 4.38 -61.23 7.81
C PHE A 321 5.26 -60.74 8.96
N THR A 322 4.74 -59.86 9.84
CA THR A 322 5.45 -59.33 11.03
C THR A 322 6.19 -60.39 11.86
N ARG A 323 5.60 -61.58 12.03
CA ARG A 323 6.19 -62.74 12.73
C ARG A 323 7.53 -63.24 12.16
N PHE A 324 7.86 -62.88 10.91
CA PHE A 324 9.13 -63.23 10.27
C PHE A 324 10.20 -62.15 10.43
N TYR A 325 9.87 -60.95 10.93
CA TYR A 325 10.80 -59.83 11.05
C TYR A 325 11.70 -59.99 12.28
N THR A 326 12.60 -60.96 12.20
CA THR A 326 13.53 -61.40 13.26
C THR A 326 14.96 -61.44 12.73
N THR A 327 15.94 -61.35 13.63
CA THR A 327 17.38 -61.38 13.29
C THR A 327 17.80 -62.67 12.57
N GLU A 328 17.13 -63.80 12.80
CA GLU A 328 17.40 -65.07 12.10
C GLU A 328 16.95 -65.02 10.62
N ASN A 329 15.89 -64.27 10.33
CA ASN A 329 15.31 -64.16 9.00
C ASN A 329 15.82 -62.94 8.21
N GLN A 330 16.53 -62.01 8.86
CA GLN A 330 17.15 -60.87 8.19
C GLN A 330 18.30 -61.38 7.30
N VAL A 331 18.24 -61.03 6.01
CA VAL A 331 19.20 -61.48 4.99
C VAL A 331 19.94 -60.34 4.29
N ALA A 332 19.47 -59.10 4.42
CA ALA A 332 20.22 -57.88 4.12
C ALA A 332 19.68 -56.71 4.94
N GLU A 333 20.48 -55.66 5.10
CA GLU A 333 20.10 -54.41 5.74
C GLU A 333 20.91 -53.26 5.16
N HIS A 334 20.22 -52.20 4.73
CA HIS A 334 20.82 -50.90 4.49
C HIS A 334 20.55 -50.02 5.71
N VAL A 335 21.57 -49.32 6.18
CA VAL A 335 21.48 -48.28 7.20
C VAL A 335 21.89 -46.98 6.54
N SER A 336 21.03 -45.96 6.65
CA SER A 336 21.24 -44.68 5.99
C SER A 336 22.44 -43.90 6.58
N PRO A 337 22.89 -42.83 5.89
CA PRO A 337 23.54 -41.68 6.55
C PRO A 337 22.71 -41.12 7.71
N PRO A 338 23.30 -40.29 8.59
CA PRO A 338 22.54 -39.64 9.65
C PRO A 338 21.45 -38.73 9.09
N LEU A 339 20.37 -38.56 9.85
CA LEU A 339 19.37 -37.52 9.62
C LEU A 339 20.01 -36.12 9.50
N SER A 340 21.14 -35.87 10.18
CA SER A 340 21.92 -34.62 10.02
C SER A 340 22.55 -34.39 8.64
N GLU A 341 22.73 -35.44 7.82
CA GLU A 341 23.13 -35.29 6.42
C GLU A 341 21.91 -35.09 5.52
N GLU A 342 20.81 -35.81 5.81
CA GLU A 342 19.56 -35.72 5.06
C GLU A 342 18.94 -34.32 5.13
N LEU A 343 18.94 -33.69 6.31
CA LEU A 343 18.53 -32.30 6.46
C LEU A 343 19.26 -31.34 5.50
N LYS A 344 20.52 -31.61 5.14
CA LYS A 344 21.28 -30.80 4.19
C LYS A 344 20.74 -30.98 2.77
N VAL A 345 20.38 -32.19 2.37
CA VAL A 345 19.76 -32.46 1.07
C VAL A 345 18.43 -31.70 1.01
N THR A 346 17.53 -31.97 1.97
CA THR A 346 16.21 -31.35 1.99
C THR A 346 16.24 -29.82 2.08
N LEU A 347 17.07 -29.22 2.94
CA LEU A 347 17.10 -27.77 3.11
C LEU A 347 17.94 -27.03 2.05
N LYS A 348 19.11 -27.55 1.62
CA LYS A 348 19.94 -26.88 0.59
C LYS A 348 19.32 -26.99 -0.81
N VAL A 349 18.91 -28.20 -1.21
CA VAL A 349 18.23 -28.45 -2.50
C VAL A 349 16.81 -27.90 -2.52
N SER A 350 16.16 -27.79 -1.35
CA SER A 350 14.72 -27.57 -1.22
C SER A 350 13.86 -28.76 -1.68
N GLN A 351 14.37 -30.00 -1.59
CA GLN A 351 13.67 -31.21 -2.05
C GLN A 351 12.29 -31.36 -1.38
N ASN A 352 11.24 -31.35 -2.20
CA ASN A 352 9.85 -31.39 -1.77
C ASN A 352 9.44 -32.76 -1.26
N LEU A 353 9.84 -33.83 -1.95
CA LEU A 353 9.38 -35.18 -1.64
C LEU A 353 9.79 -35.61 -0.23
N HIS A 354 11.05 -35.32 0.13
CA HIS A 354 11.61 -35.62 1.45
C HIS A 354 10.83 -34.90 2.55
N ALA A 355 10.72 -33.57 2.47
CA ALA A 355 9.97 -32.77 3.44
C ALA A 355 8.45 -33.06 3.45
N GLY A 356 7.86 -33.37 2.29
CA GLY A 356 6.44 -33.73 2.15
C GLY A 356 6.09 -35.04 2.87
N MET A 357 7.03 -35.99 2.93
CA MET A 357 6.91 -37.16 3.81
C MET A 357 7.08 -36.83 5.29
N GLY A 358 7.62 -35.66 5.66
CA GLY A 358 7.94 -35.29 7.03
C GLY A 358 6.81 -35.55 8.05
N PRO A 359 5.59 -35.04 7.83
CA PRO A 359 4.43 -35.37 8.67
C PRO A 359 4.13 -36.88 8.70
N TYR A 360 4.15 -37.57 7.55
CA TYR A 360 3.93 -39.02 7.49
C TYR A 360 4.96 -39.81 8.32
N LEU A 361 6.23 -39.40 8.28
CA LEU A 361 7.32 -39.95 9.08
C LEU A 361 7.11 -39.66 10.56
N LEU A 362 6.70 -38.44 10.95
CA LEU A 362 6.37 -38.10 12.33
C LEU A 362 5.22 -38.95 12.88
N GLY A 363 4.12 -39.11 12.14
CA GLY A 363 3.00 -39.96 12.57
C GLY A 363 3.39 -41.43 12.69
N ALA A 364 4.04 -41.99 11.67
CA ALA A 364 4.38 -43.41 11.64
C ALA A 364 5.56 -43.78 12.58
N LEU A 365 6.58 -42.93 12.71
CA LEU A 365 7.80 -43.19 13.48
C LEU A 365 7.79 -42.58 14.89
N VAL A 366 7.08 -41.48 15.15
CA VAL A 366 7.01 -40.86 16.50
C VAL A 366 5.71 -41.23 17.18
N ALA A 367 4.55 -40.89 16.60
CA ALA A 367 3.23 -41.21 17.18
C ALA A 367 2.85 -42.70 17.09
N LYS A 368 3.50 -43.46 16.20
CA LYS A 368 3.25 -44.88 15.90
C LYS A 368 1.87 -45.17 15.29
N ASP A 369 1.23 -44.19 14.65
CA ASP A 369 0.01 -44.40 13.85
C ASP A 369 0.38 -44.57 12.37
N THR A 370 0.27 -45.80 11.85
CA THR A 370 0.44 -46.11 10.41
C THR A 370 -0.88 -46.19 9.64
N LYS A 371 -2.01 -45.84 10.28
CA LYS A 371 -3.34 -45.74 9.65
C LYS A 371 -3.65 -44.30 9.26
N ASN A 372 -3.40 -43.34 10.15
CA ASN A 372 -3.57 -41.91 9.91
C ASN A 372 -2.25 -41.12 10.12
N PRO A 373 -1.14 -41.51 9.46
CA PRO A 373 0.19 -40.96 9.72
C PRO A 373 0.31 -39.45 9.42
N LEU A 374 -0.48 -38.90 8.51
CA LEU A 374 -0.47 -37.46 8.20
C LEU A 374 -0.98 -36.62 9.39
N ASP A 375 -2.21 -36.89 9.83
CA ASP A 375 -2.87 -36.19 10.94
C ASP A 375 -2.09 -36.36 12.25
N ALA A 376 -1.60 -37.58 12.51
CA ALA A 376 -0.76 -37.88 13.67
C ALA A 376 0.60 -37.15 13.61
N GLY A 377 1.15 -36.93 12.41
CA GLY A 377 2.35 -36.15 12.19
C GLY A 377 2.18 -34.67 12.54
N PHE A 378 1.15 -34.04 11.98
CA PHE A 378 0.82 -32.65 12.30
C PHE A 378 0.46 -32.45 13.77
N HIS A 379 -0.10 -33.46 14.45
CA HIS A 379 -0.30 -33.40 15.90
C HIS A 379 1.03 -33.38 16.67
N VAL A 380 2.00 -34.23 16.30
CA VAL A 380 3.36 -34.26 16.88
C VAL A 380 4.12 -32.94 16.64
N GLU A 381 3.89 -32.30 15.50
CA GLU A 381 4.40 -30.97 15.14
C GLU A 381 3.73 -29.85 15.95
N HIS A 382 2.40 -29.85 16.06
CA HIS A 382 1.68 -28.90 16.91
C HIS A 382 2.13 -28.99 18.38
N GLU A 383 2.25 -30.21 18.94
CA GLU A 383 2.81 -30.41 20.29
C GLU A 383 4.24 -29.88 20.43
N PHE A 384 5.08 -30.02 19.38
CA PHE A 384 6.46 -29.50 19.40
C PHE A 384 6.47 -27.97 19.53
N LEU A 385 5.74 -27.30 18.65
CA LEU A 385 5.71 -25.84 18.58
C LEU A 385 5.00 -25.23 19.80
N GLN A 386 3.97 -25.90 20.32
CA GLN A 386 3.34 -25.54 21.59
C GLN A 386 4.32 -25.71 22.76
N SER A 387 5.11 -26.79 22.80
CA SER A 387 6.14 -26.99 23.84
C SER A 387 7.30 -25.99 23.78
N ALA A 388 7.49 -25.34 22.64
CA ALA A 388 8.44 -24.24 22.44
C ALA A 388 7.92 -22.88 22.93
N ASN A 389 6.65 -22.80 23.40
CA ASN A 389 5.98 -21.56 23.82
C ASN A 389 5.95 -20.49 22.70
N LEU A 390 5.66 -20.92 21.46
CA LEU A 390 5.46 -20.04 20.31
C LEU A 390 3.97 -19.67 20.18
N ASP A 391 3.67 -18.47 19.65
CA ASP A 391 2.30 -18.11 19.31
C ASP A 391 1.88 -18.78 17.99
N LEU A 392 1.13 -19.87 18.12
CA LEU A 392 0.67 -20.67 16.98
C LEU A 392 -0.43 -19.98 16.16
N SER A 393 -0.94 -18.81 16.56
CA SER A 393 -1.81 -18.01 15.70
C SER A 393 -1.07 -17.35 14.53
N GLY A 394 0.26 -17.22 14.63
CA GLY A 394 1.15 -16.78 13.56
C GLY A 394 1.49 -17.85 12.52
N ALA A 395 0.90 -19.06 12.59
CA ALA A 395 1.23 -20.17 11.71
C ALA A 395 0.02 -21.03 11.30
N GLY A 396 -0.11 -21.28 10.00
CA GLY A 396 -0.92 -22.32 9.38
C GLY A 396 -0.06 -23.17 8.44
N GLN A 397 -0.37 -24.46 8.35
CA GLN A 397 0.36 -25.42 7.51
C GLN A 397 -0.59 -26.52 7.01
N GLY A 398 -0.47 -26.89 5.74
CA GLY A 398 -1.26 -27.93 5.07
C GLY A 398 -0.40 -29.09 4.52
N ASP A 399 0.86 -28.84 4.13
CA ASP A 399 1.81 -29.89 3.74
C ASP A 399 3.19 -29.73 4.42
N GLY A 400 4.08 -30.72 4.25
CA GLY A 400 5.44 -30.66 4.81
C GLY A 400 6.45 -29.86 3.99
N ALA A 401 6.11 -29.48 2.76
CA ALA A 401 7.02 -28.96 1.73
C ALA A 401 6.85 -27.46 1.43
N GLY A 402 5.73 -26.84 1.81
CA GLY A 402 5.38 -25.46 1.46
C GLY A 402 4.69 -25.36 0.10
N GLY A 403 3.75 -26.25 -0.18
CA GLY A 403 3.00 -26.35 -1.44
C GLY A 403 1.47 -26.21 -1.32
N ASP A 404 0.91 -26.09 -0.10
CA ASP A 404 -0.53 -25.96 0.12
C ASP A 404 -0.95 -24.49 0.36
N TRP A 405 -2.22 -24.17 0.09
CA TRP A 405 -2.77 -22.83 0.33
C TRP A 405 -3.09 -22.54 1.81
N ALA A 406 -3.11 -23.57 2.66
CA ALA A 406 -3.13 -23.43 4.11
C ALA A 406 -1.76 -23.08 4.72
N ASP A 407 -0.66 -23.22 3.95
CA ASP A 407 0.67 -22.79 4.39
C ASP A 407 0.70 -21.26 4.48
N LEU A 408 0.77 -20.73 5.70
CA LEU A 408 0.66 -19.31 6.02
C LEU A 408 1.44 -18.99 7.30
N PHE A 409 2.61 -18.37 7.20
CA PHE A 409 3.42 -17.98 8.38
C PHE A 409 3.56 -16.47 8.48
N SER A 410 3.70 -15.96 9.71
CA SER A 410 4.10 -14.58 9.99
C SER A 410 5.62 -14.45 10.20
N PRO A 411 6.24 -13.31 9.82
CA PRO A 411 7.65 -13.05 10.14
C PRO A 411 7.99 -13.20 11.63
N ASP A 412 7.13 -12.66 12.52
CA ASP A 412 7.27 -12.73 13.98
C ASP A 412 7.36 -14.19 14.49
N PHE A 413 6.41 -15.04 14.08
CA PHE A 413 6.41 -16.46 14.45
C PHE A 413 7.72 -17.14 14.00
N MET A 414 8.17 -16.86 12.78
CA MET A 414 9.37 -17.49 12.24
C MET A 414 10.66 -17.01 12.89
N VAL A 415 10.81 -15.73 13.25
CA VAL A 415 12.01 -15.28 13.98
C VAL A 415 12.04 -15.81 15.41
N HIS A 416 10.88 -15.95 16.07
CA HIS A 416 10.80 -16.56 17.39
C HIS A 416 11.02 -18.09 17.34
N TYR A 417 10.55 -18.78 16.31
CA TYR A 417 10.87 -20.19 16.05
C TYR A 417 12.39 -20.42 15.87
N LEU A 418 13.04 -19.57 15.08
CA LEU A 418 14.50 -19.59 14.89
C LEU A 418 15.24 -19.23 16.19
N ALA A 419 14.74 -18.26 16.97
CA ALA A 419 15.31 -17.93 18.28
C ALA A 419 15.22 -19.10 19.25
N TYR A 420 14.08 -19.80 19.33
CA TYR A 420 13.94 -21.05 20.08
C TYR A 420 14.95 -22.11 19.63
N TRP A 421 15.20 -22.26 18.33
CA TRP A 421 16.21 -23.20 17.83
C TRP A 421 17.61 -22.96 18.39
N THR A 422 18.03 -21.71 18.61
CA THR A 422 19.34 -21.40 19.22
C THR A 422 19.51 -21.94 20.65
N THR A 423 18.41 -22.27 21.33
CA THR A 423 18.44 -22.82 22.69
C THR A 423 18.64 -24.34 22.73
N ARG A 424 18.53 -25.02 21.58
CA ARG A 424 18.50 -26.48 21.49
C ARG A 424 19.89 -27.12 21.33
N PRO A 425 20.11 -28.35 21.84
CA PRO A 425 21.40 -29.04 21.71
C PRO A 425 21.75 -29.49 20.28
N ASP A 426 20.75 -29.53 19.38
CA ASP A 426 20.87 -29.89 17.96
C ASP A 426 20.90 -28.66 17.02
N TYR A 427 21.01 -27.44 17.57
CA TYR A 427 21.06 -26.18 16.80
C TYR A 427 22.07 -26.19 15.66
N GLU A 428 23.32 -26.60 15.89
CA GLU A 428 24.40 -26.54 14.89
C GLU A 428 24.13 -27.49 13.70
N VAL A 429 23.32 -28.55 13.89
CA VAL A 429 22.87 -29.43 12.80
C VAL A 429 21.82 -28.72 11.94
N PHE A 430 20.82 -28.12 12.57
CA PHE A 430 19.79 -27.33 11.88
C PHE A 430 20.40 -26.14 11.12
N PHE A 431 21.28 -25.38 11.78
CA PHE A 431 21.98 -24.24 11.20
C PHE A 431 22.88 -24.64 10.03
N GLY A 432 23.67 -25.72 10.18
CA GLY A 432 24.56 -26.23 9.13
C GLY A 432 23.86 -26.78 7.89
N ALA A 433 22.57 -27.11 7.99
CA ALA A 433 21.75 -27.59 6.89
C ALA A 433 21.14 -26.48 6.01
N LEU A 434 21.08 -25.23 6.47
CA LEU A 434 20.49 -24.13 5.70
C LEU A 434 21.35 -23.76 4.47
N PRO A 435 20.75 -23.35 3.33
CA PRO A 435 21.49 -22.77 2.20
C PRO A 435 22.32 -21.54 2.61
N VAL A 436 23.48 -21.36 1.98
CA VAL A 436 24.40 -20.24 2.28
C VAL A 436 24.46 -19.26 1.12
N LEU A 437 24.22 -17.98 1.41
CA LEU A 437 24.09 -16.91 0.40
C LEU A 437 25.33 -16.77 -0.49
N GLY A 438 25.13 -16.81 -1.81
CA GLY A 438 26.19 -16.72 -2.80
C GLY A 438 27.17 -17.90 -2.80
N LYS A 439 26.80 -19.04 -2.18
CA LYS A 439 27.72 -20.17 -1.96
C LYS A 439 27.15 -21.56 -2.23
N ASP A 440 25.99 -21.91 -1.69
CA ASP A 440 25.44 -23.27 -1.83
C ASP A 440 23.91 -23.35 -1.81
N GLY A 441 23.38 -24.45 -2.37
CA GLY A 441 21.96 -24.74 -2.49
C GLY A 441 21.20 -23.71 -3.31
N THR A 442 19.91 -23.58 -3.00
CA THR A 442 19.01 -22.56 -3.59
C THR A 442 19.41 -21.09 -3.39
N LEU A 443 20.56 -20.79 -2.75
CA LEU A 443 21.15 -19.45 -2.68
C LEU A 443 22.50 -19.31 -3.41
N ALA A 444 23.03 -20.37 -4.04
CA ALA A 444 24.35 -20.36 -4.69
C ALA A 444 24.50 -19.27 -5.78
N LYS A 445 23.39 -18.90 -6.44
CA LYS A 445 23.33 -17.88 -7.49
C LYS A 445 22.86 -16.49 -7.03
N ILE A 446 22.36 -16.36 -5.80
CA ILE A 446 21.74 -15.12 -5.29
C ILE A 446 22.79 -14.27 -4.57
N GLN A 447 22.84 -12.96 -4.86
CA GLN A 447 23.71 -11.99 -4.19
C GLN A 447 25.21 -12.39 -4.14
N VAL A 448 25.71 -13.12 -5.14
CA VAL A 448 27.08 -13.71 -5.15
C VAL A 448 28.20 -12.68 -4.92
N ASN A 449 28.00 -11.43 -5.33
CA ASN A 449 28.98 -10.34 -5.17
C ASN A 449 28.72 -9.46 -3.94
N SER A 450 27.73 -9.79 -3.10
CA SER A 450 27.37 -9.02 -1.91
C SER A 450 28.39 -9.23 -0.78
N PRO A 451 28.72 -8.19 0.02
CA PRO A 451 29.50 -8.36 1.24
C PRO A 451 28.90 -9.37 2.24
N ALA A 452 27.59 -9.64 2.14
CA ALA A 452 26.86 -10.59 2.97
C ALA A 452 26.89 -12.05 2.44
N ALA A 453 27.50 -12.31 1.28
CA ALA A 453 27.72 -13.67 0.80
C ALA A 453 28.57 -14.46 1.80
N SER A 454 28.25 -15.74 2.01
CA SER A 454 28.77 -16.57 3.12
C SER A 454 28.43 -16.13 4.56
N HIS A 455 27.66 -15.05 4.74
CA HIS A 455 27.25 -14.53 6.06
C HIS A 455 25.75 -14.66 6.36
N VAL A 456 24.93 -15.00 5.36
CA VAL A 456 23.50 -15.30 5.49
C VAL A 456 23.27 -16.80 5.27
N PHE A 457 22.55 -17.43 6.21
CA PHE A 457 22.28 -18.86 6.28
C PHE A 457 20.75 -19.04 6.35
N ALA A 458 20.09 -19.26 5.22
CA ALA A 458 18.64 -19.13 5.13
C ALA A 458 17.99 -20.04 4.10
N LYS A 459 16.81 -20.57 4.45
CA LYS A 459 15.97 -21.36 3.55
C LYS A 459 15.15 -20.44 2.66
N THR A 460 15.10 -20.77 1.38
CA THR A 460 14.27 -20.13 0.36
C THR A 460 12.85 -20.70 0.30
N GLY A 461 11.89 -19.90 -0.15
CA GLY A 461 10.57 -20.34 -0.60
C GLY A 461 10.18 -19.68 -1.93
N THR A 462 9.50 -20.41 -2.81
CA THR A 462 8.92 -19.91 -4.07
C THR A 462 7.64 -20.68 -4.35
N PHE A 463 6.52 -19.98 -4.53
CA PHE A 463 5.21 -20.55 -4.89
C PHE A 463 4.46 -19.57 -5.79
N GLY A 464 3.87 -20.04 -6.89
CA GLY A 464 3.28 -19.17 -7.90
C GLY A 464 2.34 -19.88 -8.87
N SER A 465 1.46 -19.10 -9.50
CA SER A 465 0.38 -19.55 -10.36
C SER A 465 0.41 -18.87 -11.74
N GLU A 466 -0.20 -19.50 -12.73
CA GLU A 466 -0.35 -18.96 -14.08
C GLU A 466 -1.41 -17.85 -14.13
N ASP A 467 -0.98 -16.60 -14.36
CA ASP A 467 -1.89 -15.49 -14.66
C ASP A 467 -2.28 -15.53 -16.14
N LYS A 468 -3.38 -16.24 -16.41
CA LYS A 468 -3.99 -16.39 -17.75
C LYS A 468 -4.61 -15.12 -18.31
N LEU A 469 -4.88 -14.12 -17.47
CA LEU A 469 -5.44 -12.84 -17.93
C LEU A 469 -4.34 -11.98 -18.56
N ASN A 470 -3.17 -11.92 -17.92
CA ASN A 470 -2.06 -11.06 -18.34
C ASN A 470 -0.92 -11.82 -19.06
N SER A 471 -1.04 -13.15 -19.24
CA SER A 471 0.02 -14.03 -19.75
C SER A 471 1.31 -13.95 -18.93
N LYS A 472 1.18 -14.04 -17.60
CA LYS A 472 2.24 -13.79 -16.61
C LYS A 472 2.39 -14.92 -15.59
N LEU A 473 3.48 -14.89 -14.84
CA LEU A 473 3.61 -15.62 -13.57
C LEU A 473 3.11 -14.72 -12.44
N MET A 474 2.11 -15.17 -11.68
CA MET A 474 1.77 -14.57 -10.40
C MET A 474 2.56 -15.26 -9.29
N LEU A 475 3.56 -14.59 -8.74
CA LEU A 475 4.33 -15.09 -7.60
C LEU A 475 3.49 -14.91 -6.33
N ASN A 476 2.74 -15.94 -5.96
CA ASN A 476 1.82 -15.92 -4.83
C ASN A 476 2.54 -15.83 -3.48
N GLY A 477 3.73 -16.41 -3.36
CA GLY A 477 4.60 -16.26 -2.19
C GLY A 477 6.06 -16.55 -2.50
N LYS A 478 6.95 -15.73 -1.96
CA LYS A 478 8.40 -15.92 -1.99
C LYS A 478 8.95 -15.63 -0.61
N GLY A 479 9.75 -16.54 -0.07
CA GLY A 479 10.31 -16.43 1.28
C GLY A 479 11.82 -16.57 1.32
N LEU A 480 12.42 -15.99 2.35
CA LEU A 480 13.79 -16.20 2.79
C LEU A 480 13.83 -16.10 4.32
N VAL A 481 14.15 -17.20 5.00
CA VAL A 481 14.04 -17.33 6.47
C VAL A 481 15.28 -18.04 7.03
N GLY A 482 15.90 -17.47 8.06
CA GLY A 482 17.09 -18.06 8.68
C GLY A 482 17.89 -17.04 9.48
N TYR A 483 19.21 -17.04 9.32
CA TYR A 483 20.13 -16.28 10.16
C TYR A 483 21.07 -15.36 9.37
N VAL A 484 21.44 -14.23 9.98
CA VAL A 484 22.52 -13.33 9.51
C VAL A 484 23.60 -13.27 10.57
N ILE A 485 24.85 -13.58 10.20
CA ILE A 485 26.03 -13.30 11.01
C ILE A 485 26.63 -12.00 10.49
N THR A 486 26.41 -10.92 11.23
CA THR A 486 26.83 -9.56 10.86
C THR A 486 28.35 -9.39 10.81
N LYS A 487 28.80 -8.31 10.18
CA LYS A 487 30.20 -7.93 9.99
C LYS A 487 30.96 -7.70 11.30
N ASP A 488 30.26 -7.37 12.39
CA ASP A 488 30.81 -7.26 13.74
C ASP A 488 30.48 -8.47 14.65
N GLY A 489 29.97 -9.56 14.07
CA GLY A 489 29.84 -10.87 14.72
C GLY A 489 28.53 -11.11 15.48
N ARG A 490 27.64 -10.12 15.55
CA ARG A 490 26.28 -10.29 16.11
C ARG A 490 25.45 -11.25 15.26
N LYS A 491 24.59 -12.01 15.92
CA LYS A 491 23.69 -13.01 15.32
C LYS A 491 22.26 -12.48 15.28
N LEU A 492 21.68 -12.46 14.09
CA LEU A 492 20.25 -12.22 13.88
C LEU A 492 19.56 -13.51 13.41
N ALA A 493 18.35 -13.77 13.91
CA ALA A 493 17.33 -14.49 13.17
C ALA A 493 16.58 -13.49 12.26
N PHE A 494 16.07 -13.94 11.11
CA PHE A 494 15.25 -13.11 10.24
C PHE A 494 14.25 -13.95 9.43
N ALA A 495 13.15 -13.32 9.06
CA ALA A 495 12.15 -13.85 8.16
C ALA A 495 11.71 -12.74 7.19
N ALA A 496 11.82 -13.00 5.89
CA ALA A 496 11.43 -12.04 4.85
C ALA A 496 10.57 -12.73 3.78
N TYR A 497 9.41 -12.13 3.51
CA TYR A 497 8.38 -12.61 2.60
C TYR A 497 7.97 -11.50 1.62
N VAL A 498 7.69 -11.89 0.37
CA VAL A 498 7.05 -11.04 -0.63
C VAL A 498 6.02 -11.85 -1.43
N ASN A 499 4.79 -11.34 -1.48
CA ASN A 499 3.64 -12.01 -2.06
C ASN A 499 2.96 -11.11 -3.10
N HIS A 500 2.34 -11.72 -4.12
CA HIS A 500 1.62 -11.07 -5.22
C HIS A 500 2.50 -10.24 -6.19
N VAL A 501 3.65 -10.78 -6.61
CA VAL A 501 4.50 -10.14 -7.63
C VAL A 501 4.14 -10.63 -9.03
N ALA A 502 3.79 -9.72 -9.95
CA ALA A 502 3.33 -10.05 -11.31
C ALA A 502 4.47 -10.05 -12.34
N LEU A 503 5.15 -11.20 -12.45
CA LEU A 503 6.38 -11.43 -13.23
C LEU A 503 6.12 -11.93 -14.66
N PRO A 504 7.13 -11.91 -15.56
CA PRO A 504 7.07 -12.64 -16.83
C PRO A 504 6.80 -14.13 -16.64
N PRO A 505 6.27 -14.85 -17.64
CA PRO A 505 5.96 -16.29 -17.56
C PRO A 505 7.22 -17.17 -17.66
N ASP A 506 8.16 -16.97 -16.73
CA ASP A 506 9.46 -17.62 -16.64
C ASP A 506 9.87 -17.71 -15.15
N MET A 507 10.11 -18.92 -14.65
CA MET A 507 10.42 -19.15 -13.23
C MET A 507 11.78 -18.60 -12.81
N ASP A 508 12.73 -18.41 -13.73
CA ASP A 508 14.03 -17.79 -13.42
C ASP A 508 13.85 -16.31 -13.02
N THR A 509 12.76 -15.66 -13.42
CA THR A 509 12.42 -14.30 -12.98
C THR A 509 12.00 -14.24 -11.50
N ALA A 510 11.44 -15.32 -10.95
CA ALA A 510 11.13 -15.40 -9.52
C ALA A 510 12.41 -15.48 -8.66
N GLN A 511 13.52 -16.00 -9.20
CA GLN A 511 14.83 -15.89 -8.56
C GLN A 511 15.48 -14.52 -8.81
N THR A 512 15.61 -14.11 -10.07
CA THR A 512 16.39 -12.91 -10.45
C THR A 512 15.73 -11.57 -10.08
N VAL A 513 14.43 -11.54 -9.77
CA VAL A 513 13.74 -10.36 -9.23
C VAL A 513 13.49 -10.52 -7.72
N ALA A 514 12.60 -11.43 -7.33
CA ALA A 514 12.18 -11.55 -5.93
C ALA A 514 13.19 -12.30 -5.04
N GLY A 515 13.91 -13.28 -5.58
CA GLY A 515 14.99 -13.97 -4.86
C GLY A 515 16.16 -13.03 -4.55
N GLU A 516 16.62 -12.26 -5.55
CA GLU A 516 17.65 -11.23 -5.37
C GLU A 516 17.19 -10.14 -4.39
N ALA A 517 15.96 -9.61 -4.50
CA ALA A 517 15.46 -8.62 -3.56
C ALA A 517 15.40 -9.13 -2.10
N LEU A 518 14.99 -10.39 -1.87
CA LEU A 518 15.05 -11.00 -0.53
C LEU A 518 16.49 -11.23 -0.05
N GLY A 519 17.41 -11.58 -0.96
CA GLY A 519 18.84 -11.65 -0.68
C GLY A 519 19.44 -10.30 -0.30
N GLU A 520 19.04 -9.22 -0.98
CA GLU A 520 19.40 -7.84 -0.64
C GLU A 520 18.82 -7.43 0.73
N ILE A 521 17.57 -7.83 1.04
CA ILE A 521 16.95 -7.59 2.34
C ILE A 521 17.78 -8.23 3.46
N ALA A 522 18.13 -9.52 3.34
CA ALA A 522 18.99 -10.21 4.31
C ALA A 522 20.40 -9.60 4.38
N GLY A 523 20.96 -9.24 3.23
CA GLY A 523 22.28 -8.61 3.12
C GLY A 523 22.34 -7.18 3.67
N ALA A 524 21.23 -6.43 3.65
CA ALA A 524 21.18 -5.07 4.17
C ALA A 524 21.54 -4.99 5.67
N ALA A 525 21.18 -6.02 6.44
CA ALA A 525 21.46 -6.14 7.87
C ALA A 525 22.90 -6.57 8.19
N TYR A 526 23.67 -7.08 7.23
CA TYR A 526 25.03 -7.58 7.46
C TYR A 526 25.99 -6.50 7.98
N ASP A 527 25.92 -5.28 7.44
CA ASP A 527 26.77 -4.15 7.87
C ASP A 527 26.03 -2.82 8.08
N ALA A 528 24.72 -2.88 8.28
CA ALA A 528 23.95 -1.75 8.79
C ALA A 528 24.35 -1.42 10.24
N ASP A 529 24.11 -0.18 10.66
CA ASP A 529 24.35 0.20 12.04
C ASP A 529 23.22 -0.31 12.96
N LEU A 530 23.36 -1.55 13.42
CA LEU A 530 22.45 -2.16 14.40
C LEU A 530 22.78 -1.73 15.85
N SER A 531 23.54 -0.64 16.09
CA SER A 531 23.68 -0.10 17.46
C SER A 531 22.38 0.58 17.94
N GLY A 532 21.45 0.90 17.04
CA GLY A 532 20.10 1.37 17.34
C GLY A 532 19.09 0.29 17.75
N VAL A 533 19.51 -0.90 18.16
CA VAL A 533 18.58 -2.00 18.54
C VAL A 533 17.92 -1.71 19.89
N ALA A 534 16.74 -1.09 19.79
CA ALA A 534 15.70 -0.93 20.80
C ALA A 534 16.18 -0.37 22.18
N SER A 535 16.00 0.91 22.49
CA SER A 535 15.10 1.88 21.86
C SER A 535 15.81 2.86 20.91
N THR A 536 15.53 2.73 19.62
CA THR A 536 14.50 3.62 19.07
C THR A 536 13.20 2.78 18.96
N ALA A 537 12.03 3.12 19.51
CA ALA A 537 11.53 4.47 19.85
C ALA A 537 12.07 5.46 18.83
N GLU A 538 11.73 5.22 17.55
CA GLU A 538 12.00 6.17 16.47
C GLU A 538 11.55 7.50 17.03
N THR A 539 12.50 8.41 17.28
CA THR A 539 12.25 9.49 18.24
C THR A 539 11.45 10.55 17.52
N TYR A 540 10.16 10.24 17.41
CA TYR A 540 9.19 10.85 16.53
C TYR A 540 9.24 12.36 16.76
N ASP A 541 9.11 13.15 15.71
CA ASP A 541 9.07 14.60 15.85
C ASP A 541 7.88 15.02 16.72
N LEU A 542 6.80 14.24 16.65
CA LEU A 542 5.68 14.28 17.58
C LEU A 542 5.12 12.85 17.81
N LEU A 543 4.74 12.52 19.04
CA LEU A 543 3.90 11.36 19.38
C LEU A 543 2.72 11.81 20.25
N ILE A 544 1.53 11.36 19.89
CA ILE A 544 0.26 11.70 20.54
C ILE A 544 -0.27 10.41 21.17
N HIS A 545 -0.41 10.37 22.49
CA HIS A 545 -0.78 9.16 23.25
C HIS A 545 -2.22 9.19 23.77
N ASN A 546 -2.78 8.02 24.10
CA ASN A 546 -4.05 7.84 24.84
C ASN A 546 -5.31 8.44 24.15
N GLY A 547 -5.24 8.72 22.85
CA GLY A 547 -6.31 9.38 22.11
C GLY A 547 -7.47 8.46 21.76
N HIS A 548 -8.66 9.05 21.60
CA HIS A 548 -9.73 8.43 20.81
C HIS A 548 -9.47 8.77 19.34
N ILE A 549 -8.89 7.83 18.61
CA ILE A 549 -8.53 8.01 17.20
C ILE A 549 -9.81 7.97 16.35
N VAL A 550 -10.11 9.07 15.67
CA VAL A 550 -11.15 9.17 14.65
C VAL A 550 -10.44 9.43 13.32
N ASP A 551 -10.08 8.37 12.62
CA ASP A 551 -9.10 8.37 11.51
C ASP A 551 -9.50 9.14 10.24
N GLY A 552 -10.70 9.72 10.19
CA GLY A 552 -11.27 10.44 9.04
C GLY A 552 -12.00 9.56 8.01
N THR A 553 -11.94 8.22 8.13
CA THR A 553 -12.61 7.31 7.17
C THR A 553 -14.12 7.27 7.35
N GLY A 554 -14.62 7.58 8.55
CA GLY A 554 -16.01 7.35 8.96
C GLY A 554 -16.26 5.99 9.63
N ASN A 555 -15.21 5.17 9.85
CA ASN A 555 -15.26 4.02 10.75
C ASN A 555 -15.43 4.47 12.22
N PRO A 556 -15.95 3.62 13.12
CA PRO A 556 -15.99 3.91 14.55
C PRO A 556 -14.61 4.19 15.15
N TRP A 557 -14.55 5.05 16.16
CA TRP A 557 -13.31 5.38 16.86
C TRP A 557 -12.65 4.18 17.57
N PHE A 558 -11.34 4.25 17.79
CA PHE A 558 -10.59 3.31 18.63
C PHE A 558 -9.61 4.03 19.57
N ALA A 559 -9.27 3.41 20.69
CA ALA A 559 -8.24 3.93 21.59
C ALA A 559 -6.85 3.64 21.02
N GLY A 560 -5.97 4.65 20.97
CA GLY A 560 -4.61 4.48 20.48
C GLY A 560 -3.83 5.78 20.38
N ASP A 561 -2.70 5.67 19.70
CA ASP A 561 -1.64 6.66 19.63
C ASP A 561 -1.33 7.00 18.15
N VAL A 562 -0.75 8.19 17.89
CA VAL A 562 -0.31 8.64 16.57
C VAL A 562 1.13 9.15 16.60
N ALA A 563 2.00 8.50 15.83
CA ALA A 563 3.40 8.88 15.66
C ALA A 563 3.64 9.68 14.37
N VAL A 564 4.54 10.66 14.43
CA VAL A 564 4.90 11.56 13.32
C VAL A 564 6.42 11.62 13.16
N SER A 565 6.92 11.38 11.95
CA SER A 565 8.33 11.56 11.59
C SER A 565 8.45 12.56 10.44
N GLY A 566 9.22 13.63 10.65
CA GLY A 566 9.25 14.77 9.74
C GLY A 566 7.88 15.43 9.61
N ASP A 567 7.35 15.44 8.39
CA ASP A 567 6.06 16.01 8.01
C ASP A 567 4.95 14.96 7.77
N HIS A 568 5.23 13.68 8.06
CA HIS A 568 4.33 12.55 7.78
C HIS A 568 4.01 11.72 9.03
N ILE A 569 2.82 11.12 9.04
CA ILE A 569 2.39 10.14 10.03
C ILE A 569 3.21 8.85 9.80
N ALA A 570 3.94 8.42 10.82
CA ALA A 570 4.78 7.22 10.78
C ALA A 570 3.98 5.96 11.18
N ALA A 571 3.17 6.06 12.25
CA ALA A 571 2.35 4.96 12.76
C ALA A 571 1.07 5.47 13.42
N VAL A 572 0.04 4.61 13.45
CA VAL A 572 -1.21 4.80 14.19
C VAL A 572 -1.61 3.45 14.79
N GLY A 573 -1.94 3.40 16.07
CA GLY A 573 -2.30 2.15 16.75
C GLY A 573 -1.86 2.11 18.21
N ASP A 574 -1.40 0.95 18.67
CA ASP A 574 -0.80 0.78 20.00
C ASP A 574 0.69 1.13 19.94
N LEU A 575 1.09 2.27 20.51
CA LEU A 575 2.46 2.79 20.51
C LEU A 575 2.93 3.11 21.94
N ARG A 576 2.40 2.41 22.94
CA ARG A 576 2.65 2.67 24.38
C ARG A 576 4.11 2.54 24.83
N ASP A 577 4.93 1.82 24.07
CA ASP A 577 6.38 1.65 24.27
C ASP A 577 7.24 2.55 23.35
N ALA A 578 6.65 3.50 22.63
CA ALA A 578 7.35 4.49 21.82
C ALA A 578 7.55 5.83 22.56
N HIS A 579 8.52 6.62 22.08
CA HIS A 579 8.87 7.93 22.63
C HIS A 579 9.15 8.95 21.52
N ALA A 580 9.05 10.24 21.84
CA ALA A 580 9.23 11.33 20.88
C ALA A 580 10.08 12.50 21.39
N LYS A 581 10.43 13.41 20.46
CA LYS A 581 11.03 14.71 20.77
C LYS A 581 10.02 15.64 21.45
N ARG A 582 8.74 15.47 21.10
CA ARG A 582 7.58 16.08 21.74
C ARG A 582 6.51 15.00 21.92
N GLU A 583 6.06 14.81 23.14
CA GLU A 583 4.95 13.92 23.48
C GLU A 583 3.73 14.77 23.86
N ILE A 584 2.54 14.37 23.42
CA ILE A 584 1.25 14.97 23.79
C ILE A 584 0.37 13.87 24.38
N ASP A 585 -0.10 14.06 25.61
CA ASP A 585 -1.15 13.22 26.19
C ASP A 585 -2.53 13.71 25.71
N ALA A 586 -3.23 12.87 24.95
CA ALA A 586 -4.55 13.11 24.41
C ALA A 586 -5.62 12.28 25.16
N GLN A 587 -5.38 11.90 26.42
CA GLN A 587 -6.34 11.17 27.24
C GLN A 587 -7.71 11.86 27.29
N GLY A 588 -8.75 11.17 26.81
CA GLY A 588 -10.11 11.69 26.74
C GLY A 588 -10.33 12.76 25.66
N ARG A 589 -9.36 12.95 24.75
CA ARG A 589 -9.46 13.78 23.55
C ARG A 589 -9.72 12.93 22.33
N VAL A 590 -10.32 13.56 21.32
CA VAL A 590 -10.35 13.02 19.97
C VAL A 590 -9.09 13.47 19.24
N VAL A 591 -8.43 12.52 18.58
CA VAL A 591 -7.33 12.77 17.65
C VAL A 591 -7.88 12.47 16.26
N ALA A 592 -7.96 13.51 15.43
CA ALA A 592 -8.54 13.48 14.09
C ALA A 592 -7.52 14.01 13.06
N PRO A 593 -7.69 13.74 11.76
CA PRO A 593 -6.95 14.46 10.74
C PRO A 593 -7.26 15.96 10.85
N GLY A 594 -6.30 16.79 10.45
CA GLY A 594 -6.45 18.24 10.40
C GLY A 594 -7.66 18.65 9.57
N PHE A 595 -8.44 19.62 10.06
CA PHE A 595 -9.69 20.00 9.41
C PHE A 595 -9.38 20.81 8.14
N ILE A 596 -10.19 20.57 7.11
CA ILE A 596 -10.09 21.24 5.82
C ILE A 596 -11.27 22.19 5.68
N ASP A 597 -10.96 23.47 5.59
CA ASP A 597 -11.91 24.52 5.23
C ASP A 597 -12.13 24.45 3.71
N MET A 598 -13.29 23.94 3.30
CA MET A 598 -13.61 23.71 1.89
C MET A 598 -13.79 25.00 1.09
N LEU A 599 -14.03 26.11 1.77
CA LEU A 599 -14.21 27.40 1.13
C LEU A 599 -13.82 28.52 2.09
N GLY A 600 -12.66 29.11 1.84
CA GLY A 600 -12.19 30.33 2.48
C GLY A 600 -11.75 31.37 1.45
N GLN A 601 -11.27 32.51 1.94
CA GLN A 601 -11.02 33.72 1.14
C GLN A 601 -9.59 34.30 1.39
N SER A 602 -8.69 33.51 1.99
CA SER A 602 -7.52 34.04 2.71
C SER A 602 -6.28 34.36 1.86
N GLU A 603 -6.32 34.27 0.53
CA GLU A 603 -5.11 34.38 -0.30
C GLU A 603 -4.37 35.71 -0.15
N VAL A 604 -5.14 36.78 0.03
CA VAL A 604 -4.64 38.14 0.27
C VAL A 604 -4.29 38.32 1.74
N SER A 605 -5.14 37.83 2.64
CA SER A 605 -5.01 38.05 4.09
C SER A 605 -3.75 37.39 4.65
N LEU A 606 -3.39 36.16 4.23
CA LEU A 606 -2.12 35.50 4.57
C LEU A 606 -0.86 36.27 4.11
N LEU A 607 -0.98 37.14 3.10
CA LEU A 607 0.13 38.03 2.70
C LEU A 607 0.27 39.26 3.62
N LEU A 608 -0.80 39.67 4.30
CA LEU A 608 -0.90 40.84 5.17
C LEU A 608 -0.67 40.52 6.65
N ASP A 609 -1.29 39.44 7.13
CA ASP A 609 -1.11 38.84 8.44
C ASP A 609 -1.00 37.32 8.28
N ASN A 610 0.14 36.75 8.65
CA ASN A 610 0.45 35.34 8.41
C ASN A 610 0.25 34.48 9.68
N ARG A 611 -0.66 34.90 10.57
CA ARG A 611 -0.89 34.26 11.88
C ARG A 611 -2.05 33.27 11.87
N SER A 612 -3.05 33.45 11.00
CA SER A 612 -4.16 32.51 10.78
C SER A 612 -4.90 32.05 12.03
N LEU A 613 -5.00 32.95 13.03
CA LEU A 613 -5.56 32.64 14.35
C LEU A 613 -7.00 32.11 14.24
N SER A 614 -7.86 32.75 13.45
CA SER A 614 -9.26 32.35 13.28
C SER A 614 -9.42 30.93 12.71
N LYS A 615 -8.49 30.49 11.86
CA LYS A 615 -8.49 29.16 11.22
C LYS A 615 -7.87 28.12 12.16
N LEU A 616 -6.66 28.37 12.64
CA LEU A 616 -5.92 27.47 13.53
C LEU A 616 -6.69 27.19 14.83
N SER A 617 -7.35 28.19 15.41
CA SER A 617 -8.15 28.06 16.64
C SER A 617 -9.42 27.20 16.48
N GLN A 618 -9.78 26.84 15.25
CA GLN A 618 -10.90 25.93 14.92
C GLN A 618 -10.44 24.51 14.57
N GLY A 619 -9.13 24.23 14.58
CA GLY A 619 -8.59 22.94 14.13
C GLY A 619 -8.34 22.85 12.62
N ILE A 620 -8.36 23.98 11.89
CA ILE A 620 -8.15 23.99 10.44
C ILE A 620 -6.65 23.96 10.14
N THR A 621 -6.24 23.02 9.31
CA THR A 621 -4.85 22.84 8.82
C THR A 621 -4.70 23.15 7.34
N THR A 622 -5.81 23.13 6.60
CA THR A 622 -5.85 23.26 5.15
C THR A 622 -7.04 24.11 4.73
N GLU A 623 -6.83 25.03 3.79
CA GLU A 623 -7.86 25.91 3.25
C GLU A 623 -7.92 25.83 1.72
N ILE A 624 -9.13 25.90 1.18
CA ILE A 624 -9.43 25.90 -0.25
C ILE A 624 -10.12 27.22 -0.60
N THR A 625 -9.64 27.92 -1.62
CA THR A 625 -10.07 29.31 -1.90
C THR A 625 -10.37 29.57 -3.38
N GLY A 626 -10.67 30.84 -3.70
CA GLY A 626 -10.89 31.34 -5.06
C GLY A 626 -12.36 31.22 -5.46
N GLU A 627 -13.24 32.01 -4.85
CA GLU A 627 -14.69 32.00 -5.11
C GLU A 627 -15.09 32.89 -6.31
N GLY A 628 -14.85 32.44 -7.54
CA GLY A 628 -15.19 33.18 -8.76
C GLY A 628 -14.28 34.37 -9.06
N GLY A 629 -13.89 35.16 -8.05
CA GLY A 629 -12.62 35.87 -8.02
C GLY A 629 -11.47 34.91 -7.66
N SER A 630 -10.22 35.29 -7.91
CA SER A 630 -9.04 34.51 -7.48
C SER A 630 -7.77 35.35 -7.48
N ILE A 631 -6.80 34.98 -6.65
CA ILE A 631 -5.55 35.74 -6.46
C ILE A 631 -4.71 35.95 -7.73
N ALA A 632 -4.93 35.12 -8.75
CA ALA A 632 -4.40 35.25 -10.11
C ALA A 632 -5.42 34.70 -11.14
N PRO A 633 -5.37 35.07 -12.43
CA PRO A 633 -4.38 35.94 -13.08
C PRO A 633 -4.48 37.42 -12.67
N GLN A 634 -3.37 38.15 -12.80
CA GLN A 634 -3.30 39.59 -12.54
C GLN A 634 -2.74 40.38 -13.74
N ASN A 635 -3.40 41.48 -14.09
CA ASN A 635 -2.95 42.46 -15.09
C ASN A 635 -3.51 43.87 -14.78
N GLU A 636 -3.29 44.84 -15.67
CA GLU A 636 -3.76 46.23 -15.46
C GLU A 636 -5.28 46.35 -15.26
N LYS A 637 -6.09 45.46 -15.84
CA LYS A 637 -7.56 45.47 -15.67
C LYS A 637 -7.97 44.97 -14.29
N THR A 638 -7.40 43.86 -13.81
CA THR A 638 -7.76 43.27 -12.50
C THR A 638 -7.19 44.08 -11.33
N ILE A 639 -6.01 44.69 -11.50
CA ILE A 639 -5.36 45.50 -10.45
C ILE A 639 -6.06 46.87 -10.27
N ALA A 640 -6.66 47.44 -11.33
CA ALA A 640 -7.23 48.79 -11.25
C ALA A 640 -8.43 48.94 -10.29
N PRO A 641 -9.43 48.04 -10.25
CA PRO A 641 -10.52 48.07 -9.26
C PRO A 641 -10.03 47.92 -7.82
N ILE A 642 -9.12 46.97 -7.56
CA ILE A 642 -8.61 46.66 -6.21
C ILE A 642 -7.49 47.61 -5.73
N LYS A 643 -6.99 48.51 -6.59
CA LYS A 643 -5.89 49.41 -6.25
C LYS A 643 -6.10 50.22 -4.94
N PRO A 644 -7.30 50.74 -4.60
CA PRO A 644 -7.51 51.44 -3.33
C PRO A 644 -7.23 50.58 -2.09
N PHE A 645 -7.60 49.28 -2.15
CA PHE A 645 -7.30 48.29 -1.12
C PHE A 645 -5.78 48.03 -1.06
N LEU A 646 -5.14 47.79 -2.21
CA LEU A 646 -3.69 47.57 -2.28
C LEU A 646 -2.89 48.77 -1.75
N ASP A 647 -3.34 49.99 -2.02
CA ASP A 647 -2.74 51.24 -1.51
C ASP A 647 -2.96 51.41 0.01
N HIS A 648 -4.13 51.05 0.55
CA HIS A 648 -4.41 51.04 1.99
C HIS A 648 -3.42 50.11 2.70
N TYR A 649 -3.41 48.84 2.31
CA TYR A 649 -2.62 47.78 2.95
C TYR A 649 -1.14 47.78 2.54
N LYS A 650 -0.75 48.62 1.56
CA LYS A 650 0.59 48.76 0.99
C LYS A 650 1.11 47.45 0.38
N LEU A 651 0.20 46.65 -0.17
CA LEU A 651 0.50 45.37 -0.79
C LEU A 651 0.88 45.55 -2.25
N SER A 652 2.15 45.28 -2.58
CA SER A 652 2.60 45.17 -3.97
C SER A 652 2.21 43.81 -4.55
N VAL A 653 1.40 43.82 -5.61
CA VAL A 653 1.19 42.64 -6.46
C VAL A 653 2.41 42.49 -7.36
N ASP A 654 3.32 41.58 -7.01
CA ASP A 654 4.55 41.26 -7.75
C ASP A 654 4.47 39.97 -8.59
N TRP A 655 3.25 39.43 -8.76
CA TRP A 655 2.93 38.27 -9.60
C TRP A 655 1.88 38.61 -10.68
N THR A 656 1.86 37.82 -11.75
CA THR A 656 0.81 37.87 -12.81
C THR A 656 0.08 36.55 -13.01
N THR A 657 0.69 35.43 -12.59
CA THR A 657 0.14 34.07 -12.70
C THR A 657 0.03 33.42 -11.31
N LEU A 658 -0.66 32.28 -11.22
CA LEU A 658 -0.91 31.59 -9.95
C LEU A 658 0.39 30.98 -9.37
N ASP A 659 1.28 30.47 -10.22
CA ASP A 659 2.60 29.99 -9.81
C ASP A 659 3.46 31.13 -9.25
N GLY A 660 3.30 32.36 -9.78
CA GLY A 660 3.90 33.56 -9.22
C GLY A 660 3.41 33.87 -7.80
N TYR A 661 2.09 33.78 -7.56
CA TYR A 661 1.52 33.91 -6.22
C TYR A 661 2.00 32.80 -5.28
N PHE A 662 1.92 31.54 -5.71
CA PHE A 662 2.37 30.42 -4.89
C PHE A 662 3.84 30.55 -4.51
N LYS A 663 4.74 30.95 -5.43
CA LYS A 663 6.14 31.26 -5.11
C LYS A 663 6.31 32.45 -4.17
N ARG A 664 5.42 33.45 -4.25
CA ARG A 664 5.41 34.60 -3.36
C ARG A 664 4.99 34.23 -1.92
N LEU A 665 4.10 33.25 -1.76
CA LEU A 665 3.68 32.68 -0.47
C LEU A 665 4.67 31.64 0.07
N GLU A 666 5.15 30.69 -0.74
CA GLU A 666 6.21 29.72 -0.41
C GLU A 666 7.45 30.41 0.18
N LYS A 667 7.82 31.58 -0.38
CA LYS A 667 8.93 32.42 0.09
C LYS A 667 8.66 33.15 1.42
N GLN A 668 7.38 33.36 1.77
CA GLN A 668 6.94 33.99 3.02
C GLN A 668 6.67 32.95 4.13
N GLY A 669 6.43 31.70 3.74
CA GLY A 669 5.81 30.67 4.59
C GLY A 669 4.30 30.93 4.74
N THR A 670 3.57 29.90 5.20
CA THR A 670 2.16 30.00 5.60
C THR A 670 1.92 29.01 6.75
N PRO A 671 1.12 29.33 7.78
CA PRO A 671 0.75 28.37 8.82
C PRO A 671 -0.24 27.30 8.31
N LEU A 672 -0.99 27.58 7.23
CA LEU A 672 -1.95 26.65 6.63
C LEU A 672 -1.44 26.07 5.33
N ASN A 673 -1.83 24.83 5.02
CA ASN A 673 -1.84 24.39 3.64
C ASN A 673 -2.91 25.16 2.85
N ILE A 674 -2.64 25.56 1.61
CA ILE A 674 -3.61 26.33 0.82
C ILE A 674 -3.66 25.87 -0.64
N GLY A 675 -4.85 25.54 -1.12
CA GLY A 675 -5.17 25.32 -2.53
C GLY A 675 -6.17 26.37 -3.02
N THR A 676 -6.21 26.63 -4.32
CA THR A 676 -7.13 27.63 -4.90
C THR A 676 -7.65 27.21 -6.26
N TYR A 677 -8.89 27.60 -6.56
CA TYR A 677 -9.47 27.57 -7.89
C TYR A 677 -9.01 28.79 -8.72
N VAL A 678 -9.11 28.70 -10.05
CA VAL A 678 -9.08 29.90 -10.90
C VAL A 678 -10.49 30.44 -11.12
N GLY A 679 -10.70 31.68 -10.72
CA GLY A 679 -11.98 32.35 -10.76
C GLY A 679 -12.40 32.76 -12.17
N SER A 680 -13.60 32.38 -12.59
CA SER A 680 -14.15 32.81 -13.89
C SER A 680 -14.49 34.30 -13.94
N ALA A 681 -14.79 34.97 -12.82
CA ALA A 681 -14.85 36.43 -12.74
C ALA A 681 -13.45 37.04 -12.94
N GLN A 682 -12.43 36.54 -12.24
CA GLN A 682 -11.04 37.00 -12.38
C GLN A 682 -10.54 36.91 -13.84
N VAL A 683 -10.81 35.78 -14.49
CA VAL A 683 -10.48 35.54 -15.90
C VAL A 683 -11.27 36.47 -16.85
N ARG A 684 -12.52 36.80 -16.49
CA ARG A 684 -13.39 37.72 -17.24
C ARG A 684 -12.94 39.17 -17.08
N GLU A 685 -12.56 39.61 -15.88
CA GLU A 685 -11.97 40.94 -15.62
C GLU A 685 -10.66 41.13 -16.38
N ALA A 686 -9.79 40.11 -16.37
CA ALA A 686 -8.50 40.15 -17.05
C ALA A 686 -8.60 40.34 -18.57
N VAL A 687 -9.71 39.92 -19.20
CA VAL A 687 -9.93 39.97 -20.65
C VAL A 687 -10.95 41.03 -21.06
N ILE A 688 -12.17 40.97 -20.51
CA ILE A 688 -13.27 41.91 -20.77
C ILE A 688 -13.13 43.13 -19.84
N GLY A 689 -13.14 42.91 -18.53
CA GLY A 689 -13.47 43.92 -17.52
C GLY A 689 -14.92 43.78 -17.04
N ASP A 690 -15.46 44.83 -16.43
CA ASP A 690 -16.77 44.84 -15.76
C ASP A 690 -18.02 44.93 -16.69
N ASP A 691 -17.85 44.80 -18.01
CA ASP A 691 -18.92 45.01 -19.00
C ASP A 691 -20.03 43.91 -18.94
N ASP A 692 -21.31 44.29 -18.96
CA ASP A 692 -22.42 43.37 -19.23
C ASP A 692 -22.54 43.05 -20.73
N ARG A 693 -21.64 42.18 -21.21
CA ARG A 693 -21.62 41.65 -22.59
C ARG A 693 -21.07 40.23 -22.67
N ALA A 694 -21.43 39.50 -23.72
CA ALA A 694 -20.73 38.26 -24.04
C ALA A 694 -19.27 38.53 -24.50
N PRO A 695 -18.32 37.62 -24.24
CA PRO A 695 -17.03 37.64 -24.91
C PRO A 695 -17.19 37.51 -26.43
N THR A 696 -16.38 38.24 -27.19
CA THR A 696 -16.13 37.89 -28.58
C THR A 696 -15.37 36.55 -28.67
N PRO A 697 -15.40 35.83 -29.82
CA PRO A 697 -14.67 34.57 -29.96
C PRO A 697 -13.17 34.67 -29.66
N ALA A 698 -12.54 35.82 -29.93
CA ALA A 698 -11.14 36.06 -29.62
C ALA A 698 -10.89 36.26 -28.11
N GLU A 699 -11.80 36.95 -27.41
CA GLU A 699 -11.75 37.08 -25.94
C GLU A 699 -11.99 35.74 -25.26
N LEU A 700 -12.93 34.91 -25.75
CA LEU A 700 -13.18 33.59 -25.18
C LEU A 700 -11.96 32.67 -25.27
N GLU A 701 -11.22 32.68 -26.39
CA GLU A 701 -9.95 31.92 -26.49
C GLU A 701 -8.85 32.48 -25.58
N GLN A 702 -8.80 33.80 -25.32
CA GLN A 702 -7.90 34.37 -24.31
C GLN A 702 -8.28 33.92 -22.89
N MET A 703 -9.57 33.93 -22.54
CA MET A 703 -10.08 33.47 -21.25
C MET A 703 -9.76 31.98 -21.03
N LYS A 704 -9.97 31.14 -22.06
CA LYS A 704 -9.58 29.72 -22.04
C LYS A 704 -8.07 29.54 -21.87
N GLY A 705 -7.24 30.38 -22.50
CA GLY A 705 -5.78 30.36 -22.33
C GLY A 705 -5.33 30.73 -20.91
N LEU A 706 -6.00 31.67 -20.25
CA LEU A 706 -5.75 32.02 -18.85
C LEU A 706 -6.09 30.87 -17.90
N VAL A 707 -7.23 30.18 -18.13
CA VAL A 707 -7.58 28.96 -17.38
C VAL A 707 -6.54 27.85 -17.64
N GLU A 708 -6.12 27.64 -18.89
CA GLU A 708 -5.12 26.61 -19.22
C GLU A 708 -3.77 26.88 -18.53
N GLN A 709 -3.36 28.15 -18.40
CA GLN A 709 -2.18 28.51 -17.63
C GLN A 709 -2.38 28.31 -16.13
N ALA A 710 -3.51 28.73 -15.55
CA ALA A 710 -3.76 28.56 -14.13
C ALA A 710 -3.83 27.08 -13.71
N MET A 711 -4.42 26.20 -14.52
CA MET A 711 -4.39 24.75 -14.28
C MET A 711 -2.96 24.19 -14.31
N LYS A 712 -2.10 24.68 -15.21
CA LYS A 712 -0.67 24.29 -15.28
C LYS A 712 0.16 24.86 -14.14
N ASP A 713 -0.24 25.99 -13.57
CA ASP A 713 0.37 26.62 -12.41
C ASP A 713 0.00 25.91 -11.09
N GLY A 714 -1.15 25.22 -11.07
CA GLY A 714 -1.63 24.41 -9.94
C GLY A 714 -3.01 24.75 -9.41
N ALA A 715 -3.89 25.39 -10.19
CA ALA A 715 -5.29 25.56 -9.79
C ALA A 715 -5.99 24.19 -9.64
N LEU A 716 -6.87 24.07 -8.65
CA LEU A 716 -7.67 22.87 -8.39
C LEU A 716 -8.79 22.69 -9.43
N GLY A 717 -9.29 23.79 -9.98
CA GLY A 717 -10.36 23.81 -10.97
C GLY A 717 -10.72 25.22 -11.42
N VAL A 718 -11.85 25.37 -12.11
CA VAL A 718 -12.48 26.66 -12.41
C VAL A 718 -13.63 26.92 -11.44
N SER A 719 -13.69 28.10 -10.83
CA SER A 719 -14.79 28.50 -9.95
C SER A 719 -15.64 29.63 -10.54
N SER A 720 -16.80 29.89 -9.94
CA SER A 720 -17.70 30.97 -10.34
C SER A 720 -18.54 31.48 -9.17
N ALA A 721 -18.83 32.78 -9.15
CA ALA A 721 -19.75 33.42 -8.20
C ALA A 721 -20.86 34.14 -8.94
N LEU A 722 -21.81 33.36 -9.47
CA LEU A 722 -22.74 33.76 -10.53
C LEU A 722 -23.86 34.71 -10.07
N ILE A 723 -23.95 34.99 -8.78
CA ILE A 723 -24.75 36.05 -8.18
C ILE A 723 -24.14 37.45 -8.40
N TYR A 724 -22.81 37.56 -8.50
CA TYR A 724 -22.11 38.85 -8.46
C TYR A 724 -21.63 39.32 -9.84
N PRO A 725 -21.64 40.64 -10.11
CA PRO A 725 -20.85 41.24 -11.20
C PRO A 725 -19.34 40.97 -11.02
N PRO A 726 -18.57 40.76 -12.12
CA PRO A 726 -19.02 40.61 -13.50
C PRO A 726 -19.45 39.18 -13.87
N ASN A 727 -19.36 38.21 -12.96
CA ASN A 727 -19.59 36.78 -13.26
C ASN A 727 -21.04 36.48 -13.66
N ILE A 728 -22.03 37.17 -13.07
CA ILE A 728 -23.46 37.05 -13.39
C ILE A 728 -23.79 37.36 -14.86
N TYR A 729 -22.98 38.18 -15.53
CA TYR A 729 -23.14 38.49 -16.94
C TYR A 729 -22.77 37.30 -17.85
N ALA A 730 -21.94 36.37 -17.38
CA ALA A 730 -21.51 35.18 -18.12
C ALA A 730 -22.68 34.23 -18.40
N LYS A 731 -22.69 33.65 -19.61
CA LYS A 731 -23.70 32.66 -20.04
C LYS A 731 -23.23 31.24 -19.78
N THR A 732 -24.13 30.27 -19.67
CA THR A 732 -23.79 28.87 -19.38
C THR A 732 -22.76 28.30 -20.37
N GLU A 733 -22.85 28.69 -21.64
CA GLU A 733 -21.95 28.27 -22.71
C GLU A 733 -20.51 28.80 -22.53
N GLU A 734 -20.35 29.97 -21.91
CA GLU A 734 -19.06 30.56 -21.54
C GLU A 734 -18.42 29.73 -20.42
N LEU A 735 -19.20 29.40 -19.38
CA LEU A 735 -18.77 28.58 -18.25
C LEU A 735 -18.40 27.15 -18.68
N ILE A 736 -19.21 26.53 -19.55
CA ILE A 736 -18.91 25.23 -20.17
C ILE A 736 -17.57 25.29 -20.92
N ALA A 737 -17.33 26.34 -21.71
CA ALA A 737 -16.09 26.47 -22.49
C ALA A 737 -14.83 26.64 -21.62
N LEU A 738 -14.93 27.25 -20.43
CA LEU A 738 -13.84 27.33 -19.45
C LEU A 738 -13.66 26.02 -18.68
N ALA A 739 -14.76 25.40 -18.23
CA ALA A 739 -14.77 24.12 -17.56
C ALA A 739 -14.18 22.99 -18.45
N GLN A 740 -14.47 23.00 -19.76
CA GLN A 740 -13.85 22.11 -20.75
C GLN A 740 -12.32 22.30 -20.90
N VAL A 741 -11.72 23.37 -20.38
CA VAL A 741 -10.26 23.49 -20.26
C VAL A 741 -9.78 22.78 -18.99
N ALA A 742 -10.37 23.04 -17.82
CA ALA A 742 -10.02 22.39 -16.56
C ALA A 742 -10.17 20.85 -16.60
N SER A 743 -11.16 20.35 -17.35
CA SER A 743 -11.36 18.92 -17.64
C SER A 743 -10.11 18.22 -18.20
N LYS A 744 -9.37 18.88 -19.10
CA LYS A 744 -8.12 18.34 -19.70
C LYS A 744 -6.97 18.19 -18.71
N HIS A 745 -7.09 18.85 -17.55
CA HIS A 745 -6.09 18.91 -16.50
C HIS A 745 -6.55 18.16 -15.22
N GLY A 746 -7.70 17.48 -15.26
CA GLY A 746 -8.21 16.70 -14.14
C GLY A 746 -8.59 17.53 -12.90
N GLY A 747 -8.99 18.78 -13.11
CA GLY A 747 -9.52 19.65 -12.06
C GLY A 747 -11.02 19.49 -11.81
N LEU A 748 -11.63 20.48 -11.16
CA LEU A 748 -13.07 20.54 -10.85
C LEU A 748 -13.76 21.77 -11.46
N TYR A 749 -15.09 21.81 -11.39
CA TYR A 749 -15.88 23.04 -11.49
C TYR A 749 -16.54 23.33 -10.15
N ALA A 750 -16.40 24.55 -9.62
CA ALA A 750 -17.05 24.98 -8.38
C ALA A 750 -17.92 26.23 -8.59
N THR A 751 -18.99 26.39 -7.81
CA THR A 751 -19.92 27.51 -8.01
C THR A 751 -20.65 27.96 -6.75
N HIS A 752 -20.52 29.25 -6.42
CA HIS A 752 -21.63 29.99 -5.83
C HIS A 752 -22.63 30.25 -6.96
N MET A 753 -23.77 29.59 -6.85
CA MET A 753 -24.79 29.50 -7.90
C MET A 753 -25.40 30.86 -8.26
N ARG A 754 -26.03 30.94 -9.44
CA ARG A 754 -26.65 32.16 -9.99
C ARG A 754 -27.81 32.71 -9.17
N SER A 755 -28.47 31.84 -8.41
CA SER A 755 -29.49 32.19 -7.42
C SER A 755 -29.52 31.10 -6.35
N GLU A 756 -29.79 31.51 -5.13
CA GLU A 756 -29.98 30.65 -3.95
C GLU A 756 -31.38 30.82 -3.35
N GLY A 757 -32.17 31.74 -3.92
CA GLY A 757 -33.56 31.98 -3.62
C GLY A 757 -34.46 31.60 -4.79
N ALA A 758 -35.03 32.60 -5.48
CA ALA A 758 -36.17 32.41 -6.40
C ALA A 758 -35.92 31.44 -7.56
N SER A 759 -34.66 31.26 -7.96
CA SER A 759 -34.25 30.39 -9.07
C SER A 759 -33.25 29.30 -8.63
N GLU A 760 -33.22 28.92 -7.34
CA GLU A 760 -32.30 27.93 -6.76
C GLU A 760 -32.22 26.62 -7.59
N MET A 761 -33.37 26.08 -8.02
CA MET A 761 -33.44 24.82 -8.78
C MET A 761 -32.94 24.98 -10.22
N GLN A 762 -33.12 26.16 -10.83
CA GLN A 762 -32.64 26.49 -12.16
C GLN A 762 -31.12 26.70 -12.16
N ALA A 763 -30.58 27.34 -11.11
CA ALA A 763 -29.15 27.54 -10.95
C ALA A 763 -28.42 26.22 -10.63
N LEU A 764 -29.01 25.33 -9.83
CA LEU A 764 -28.53 23.96 -9.64
C LEU A 764 -28.57 23.15 -10.96
N ALA A 765 -29.62 23.31 -11.76
CA ALA A 765 -29.69 22.68 -13.08
C ALA A 765 -28.63 23.23 -14.05
N GLU A 766 -28.24 24.51 -13.94
CA GLU A 766 -27.12 25.10 -14.67
C GLU A 766 -25.79 24.44 -14.26
N ALA A 767 -25.53 24.30 -12.96
CA ALA A 767 -24.31 23.66 -12.45
C ALA A 767 -24.21 22.17 -12.89
N ILE A 768 -25.32 21.42 -12.80
CA ILE A 768 -25.42 20.02 -13.28
C ILE A 768 -25.18 19.95 -14.80
N ARG A 769 -25.67 20.92 -15.57
CA ARG A 769 -25.43 21.02 -17.02
C ARG A 769 -23.94 21.26 -17.32
N ILE A 770 -23.30 22.20 -16.61
CA ILE A 770 -21.87 22.52 -16.79
C ILE A 770 -21.01 21.29 -16.52
N GLY A 771 -21.21 20.58 -15.41
CA GLY A 771 -20.47 19.35 -15.10
C GLY A 771 -20.61 18.25 -16.15
N ARG A 772 -21.83 18.07 -16.70
CA ARG A 772 -22.12 17.08 -17.74
C ARG A 772 -21.51 17.45 -19.10
N GLU A 773 -21.62 18.70 -19.54
CA GLU A 773 -21.08 19.16 -20.83
C GLU A 773 -19.56 19.42 -20.80
N ALA A 774 -18.97 19.61 -19.62
CA ALA A 774 -17.53 19.69 -19.42
C ALA A 774 -16.86 18.36 -19.04
N ASN A 775 -17.63 17.33 -18.68
CA ASN A 775 -17.15 16.09 -18.07
C ASN A 775 -16.25 16.40 -16.84
N LEU A 776 -16.84 17.02 -15.82
CA LEU A 776 -16.17 17.43 -14.58
C LEU A 776 -17.00 17.13 -13.32
N PRO A 777 -16.35 16.92 -12.16
CA PRO A 777 -16.99 17.02 -10.86
C PRO A 777 -17.47 18.46 -10.60
N VAL A 778 -18.57 18.62 -9.87
CA VAL A 778 -19.24 19.92 -9.62
C VAL A 778 -19.42 20.19 -8.13
N GLU A 779 -18.68 21.11 -7.54
CA GLU A 779 -18.91 21.55 -6.15
C GLU A 779 -19.88 22.74 -6.12
N ILE A 780 -20.93 22.63 -5.30
CA ILE A 780 -21.82 23.75 -4.99
C ILE A 780 -21.32 24.40 -3.70
N PHE A 781 -20.76 25.60 -3.84
CA PHE A 781 -20.22 26.34 -2.70
C PHE A 781 -21.34 26.81 -1.76
N HIS A 782 -21.07 26.70 -0.46
CA HIS A 782 -21.85 27.13 0.71
C HIS A 782 -23.39 27.01 0.57
N LEU A 783 -23.83 25.88 0.03
CA LEU A 783 -25.20 25.55 -0.39
C LEU A 783 -26.27 26.02 0.61
N LYS A 784 -27.21 26.87 0.20
CA LYS A 784 -28.30 27.37 1.06
C LYS A 784 -29.63 27.54 0.33
N VAL A 785 -30.67 27.81 1.12
CA VAL A 785 -31.98 28.29 0.67
C VAL A 785 -32.16 29.70 1.21
N SER A 786 -32.29 30.67 0.31
CA SER A 786 -32.45 32.09 0.60
C SER A 786 -33.93 32.49 0.57
N GLY A 787 -34.38 33.23 1.58
CA GLY A 787 -35.71 33.85 1.58
C GLY A 787 -36.79 33.05 2.31
N ARG A 788 -37.55 33.73 3.18
CA ARG A 788 -38.60 33.12 4.03
C ARG A 788 -39.75 32.47 3.27
N SER A 789 -39.93 32.80 1.99
CA SER A 789 -40.92 32.20 1.09
C SER A 789 -40.53 30.78 0.64
N ARG A 790 -39.26 30.40 0.76
CA ARG A 790 -38.69 29.15 0.26
C ARG A 790 -38.28 28.16 1.35
N TRP A 791 -38.10 28.64 2.59
CA TRP A 791 -37.68 27.83 3.74
C TRP A 791 -38.41 26.48 3.85
N GLY A 792 -37.63 25.41 4.05
CA GLY A 792 -38.04 24.03 3.92
C GLY A 792 -37.86 23.44 2.51
N SER A 793 -37.33 24.17 1.52
CA SER A 793 -37.05 23.64 0.18
C SER A 793 -35.76 22.81 0.08
N MET A 794 -34.85 22.87 1.07
CA MET A 794 -33.53 22.21 0.96
C MET A 794 -33.62 20.71 0.70
N LYS A 795 -34.66 20.04 1.19
CA LYS A 795 -34.95 18.62 0.86
C LYS A 795 -35.13 18.36 -0.65
N ASN A 796 -35.64 19.33 -1.41
CA ASN A 796 -35.78 19.25 -2.86
C ASN A 796 -34.44 19.49 -3.57
N VAL A 797 -33.66 20.45 -3.07
CA VAL A 797 -32.31 20.79 -3.56
C VAL A 797 -31.37 19.59 -3.36
N ALA A 798 -31.33 19.03 -2.14
CA ALA A 798 -30.60 17.82 -1.81
C ALA A 798 -31.07 16.60 -2.62
N ALA A 799 -32.38 16.43 -2.85
CA ALA A 799 -32.88 15.38 -3.72
C ALA A 799 -32.43 15.56 -5.19
N ALA A 800 -32.35 16.79 -5.70
CA ALA A 800 -31.85 17.04 -7.06
C ALA A 800 -30.34 16.77 -7.19
N ILE A 801 -29.54 17.15 -6.19
CA ILE A 801 -28.11 16.77 -6.10
C ILE A 801 -27.97 15.25 -6.05
N GLN A 802 -28.72 14.56 -5.18
CA GLN A 802 -28.67 13.10 -5.08
C GLN A 802 -29.09 12.41 -6.38
N ASN A 803 -30.17 12.84 -7.04
CA ASN A 803 -30.57 12.31 -8.35
C ASN A 803 -29.48 12.49 -9.42
N ALA A 804 -28.70 13.58 -9.36
CA ALA A 804 -27.57 13.80 -10.25
C ALA A 804 -26.37 12.88 -9.92
N ARG A 805 -26.10 12.63 -8.63
CA ARG A 805 -25.12 11.61 -8.17
C ARG A 805 -25.51 10.20 -8.61
N ASP A 806 -26.77 9.82 -8.42
CA ASP A 806 -27.33 8.53 -8.83
C ASP A 806 -27.33 8.37 -10.37
N SER A 807 -27.34 9.49 -11.11
CA SER A 807 -27.15 9.54 -12.57
C SER A 807 -25.68 9.51 -13.01
N GLY A 808 -24.72 9.37 -12.09
CA GLY A 808 -23.29 9.25 -12.38
C GLY A 808 -22.50 10.57 -12.51
N LEU A 809 -23.06 11.72 -12.12
CA LEU A 809 -22.29 12.97 -12.00
C LEU A 809 -21.74 13.11 -10.58
N ASP A 810 -20.43 13.33 -10.41
CA ASP A 810 -19.88 13.61 -9.08
C ASP A 810 -20.14 15.07 -8.66
N ILE A 811 -21.34 15.32 -8.14
CA ILE A 811 -21.79 16.62 -7.60
C ILE A 811 -21.96 16.55 -6.09
N ALA A 812 -21.41 17.52 -5.38
CA ALA A 812 -21.38 17.62 -3.91
C ALA A 812 -21.37 19.12 -3.50
N ALA A 813 -21.22 19.42 -2.22
CA ALA A 813 -21.32 20.79 -1.71
C ALA A 813 -20.57 21.00 -0.39
N ASP A 814 -20.39 22.25 0.02
CA ASP A 814 -20.08 22.65 1.40
C ASP A 814 -21.22 23.49 2.01
N MET A 815 -21.20 23.67 3.34
CA MET A 815 -22.04 24.65 4.05
C MET A 815 -21.32 25.22 5.28
N TYR A 816 -21.46 26.53 5.55
CA TYR A 816 -21.19 27.07 6.89
C TYR A 816 -22.39 26.86 7.84
N PRO A 817 -22.17 26.55 9.15
CA PRO A 817 -23.23 26.21 10.10
C PRO A 817 -24.01 27.42 10.67
N TYR A 818 -24.39 28.38 9.83
CA TYR A 818 -25.07 29.64 10.20
C TYR A 818 -26.26 29.94 9.27
N THR A 819 -27.29 30.60 9.81
CA THR A 819 -28.51 31.03 9.07
C THR A 819 -28.38 32.37 8.34
N ALA A 820 -27.15 32.88 8.23
CA ALA A 820 -26.84 34.13 7.55
C ALA A 820 -25.55 33.94 6.74
N GLY A 821 -25.45 34.69 5.64
CA GLY A 821 -24.23 34.85 4.86
C GLY A 821 -23.68 36.27 5.01
N ALA A 822 -22.44 36.49 4.56
CA ALA A 822 -21.83 37.81 4.49
C ALA A 822 -21.26 38.10 3.09
N THR A 823 -21.41 39.35 2.63
CA THR A 823 -20.89 39.87 1.35
C THR A 823 -20.96 41.41 1.42
N ALA A 824 -20.57 42.13 0.37
CA ALA A 824 -20.68 43.59 0.33
C ALA A 824 -22.16 44.05 0.46
N LEU A 825 -22.38 45.23 1.05
CA LEU A 825 -23.69 45.90 1.08
C LEU A 825 -24.16 46.27 -0.35
N ALA A 826 -23.21 46.48 -1.27
CA ALA A 826 -23.48 46.72 -2.68
C ALA A 826 -24.10 45.50 -3.39
N SER A 827 -23.84 44.27 -2.91
CA SER A 827 -24.37 43.02 -3.51
C SER A 827 -25.89 42.89 -3.41
N ALA A 828 -26.54 43.68 -2.54
CA ALA A 828 -28.00 43.77 -2.47
C ALA A 828 -28.63 44.62 -3.59
N LEU A 829 -27.83 45.33 -4.40
CA LEU A 829 -28.32 46.16 -5.49
C LEU A 829 -28.52 45.33 -6.77
N PRO A 830 -29.51 45.66 -7.61
CA PRO A 830 -29.70 45.00 -8.91
C PRO A 830 -28.42 45.02 -9.76
N PRO A 831 -27.96 43.89 -10.34
CA PRO A 831 -26.66 43.78 -11.01
C PRO A 831 -26.41 44.80 -12.13
N TRP A 832 -27.44 45.22 -12.86
CA TRP A 832 -27.33 46.25 -13.91
C TRP A 832 -26.84 47.62 -13.41
N VAL A 833 -26.91 47.88 -12.09
CA VAL A 833 -26.35 49.10 -11.49
C VAL A 833 -24.80 49.05 -11.50
N ALA A 834 -24.19 47.86 -11.56
CA ALA A 834 -22.74 47.64 -11.54
C ALA A 834 -22.08 47.44 -12.92
N ASP A 835 -22.84 47.43 -14.02
CA ASP A 835 -22.30 47.30 -15.40
C ASP A 835 -21.22 48.36 -15.68
N GLY A 836 -20.01 47.95 -16.06
CA GLY A 836 -18.86 48.86 -16.21
C GLY A 836 -18.21 49.31 -14.88
N GLY A 837 -18.46 48.59 -13.78
CA GLY A 837 -17.64 48.58 -12.57
C GLY A 837 -18.11 49.49 -11.42
N PRO A 838 -17.42 49.46 -10.26
CA PRO A 838 -17.82 50.17 -9.04
C PRO A 838 -17.97 51.69 -9.23
N GLN A 839 -17.16 52.31 -10.09
CA GLN A 839 -17.28 53.73 -10.42
C GLN A 839 -18.59 54.03 -11.17
N LYS A 840 -19.05 53.12 -12.04
CA LYS A 840 -20.35 53.26 -12.72
C LYS A 840 -21.52 53.01 -11.78
N LEU A 841 -21.39 52.12 -10.81
CA LEU A 841 -22.33 51.97 -9.68
C LEU A 841 -22.46 53.29 -8.91
N LEU A 842 -21.34 53.88 -8.49
CA LEU A 842 -21.30 55.15 -7.76
C LEU A 842 -21.73 56.36 -8.61
N GLU A 843 -21.67 56.30 -9.94
CA GLU A 843 -22.30 57.29 -10.83
C GLU A 843 -23.82 57.08 -10.91
N ARG A 844 -24.29 55.86 -11.21
CA ARG A 844 -25.71 55.53 -11.37
C ARG A 844 -26.51 55.83 -10.10
N LEU A 845 -26.01 55.49 -8.90
CA LEU A 845 -26.72 55.75 -7.63
C LEU A 845 -26.95 57.24 -7.29
N LYS A 846 -26.33 58.17 -8.03
CA LYS A 846 -26.56 59.62 -7.87
C LYS A 846 -27.79 60.12 -8.65
N ASP A 847 -28.31 59.34 -9.61
CA ASP A 847 -29.50 59.69 -10.39
C ASP A 847 -30.79 59.31 -9.62
N PRO A 848 -31.69 60.28 -9.30
CA PRO A 848 -32.96 59.99 -8.67
C PRO A 848 -33.86 59.00 -9.43
N ALA A 849 -33.77 58.94 -10.77
CA ALA A 849 -34.52 58.00 -11.58
C ALA A 849 -34.00 56.56 -11.44
N VAL A 850 -32.67 56.38 -11.40
CA VAL A 850 -32.05 55.10 -11.05
C VAL A 850 -32.48 54.67 -9.65
N ARG A 851 -32.36 55.55 -8.65
CA ARG A 851 -32.76 55.24 -7.27
C ARG A 851 -34.23 54.85 -7.16
N ALA A 852 -35.13 55.53 -7.86
CA ALA A 852 -36.55 55.19 -7.90
C ALA A 852 -36.81 53.81 -8.53
N ARG A 853 -36.05 53.43 -9.56
CA ARG A 853 -36.09 52.08 -10.14
C ARG A 853 -35.55 51.03 -9.16
N VAL A 854 -34.36 51.26 -8.59
CA VAL A 854 -33.72 50.36 -7.61
C VAL A 854 -34.64 50.10 -6.42
N LYS A 855 -35.26 51.13 -5.84
CA LYS A 855 -36.26 50.96 -4.76
C LYS A 855 -37.42 50.05 -5.12
N LYS A 856 -37.94 50.17 -6.35
CA LYS A 856 -39.04 49.34 -6.83
C LYS A 856 -38.60 47.88 -7.01
N GLU A 857 -37.36 47.65 -7.45
CA GLU A 857 -36.78 46.32 -7.61
C GLU A 857 -36.45 45.70 -6.24
N LEU A 858 -35.83 46.43 -5.30
CA LEU A 858 -35.57 45.97 -3.93
C LEU A 858 -36.83 45.51 -3.17
N ALA A 859 -38.01 46.04 -3.50
CA ALA A 859 -39.27 45.73 -2.83
C ALA A 859 -39.94 44.40 -3.25
N THR A 860 -39.37 43.64 -4.19
CA THR A 860 -39.94 42.37 -4.68
C THR A 860 -38.91 41.27 -4.85
N ASP A 861 -39.37 40.02 -4.83
CA ASP A 861 -38.66 38.84 -5.30
C ASP A 861 -38.34 38.94 -6.81
N HIS A 862 -37.24 38.34 -7.30
CA HIS A 862 -36.86 38.33 -8.72
C HIS A 862 -36.33 36.96 -9.18
N PRO A 863 -36.70 36.47 -10.37
CA PRO A 863 -36.18 35.21 -10.90
C PRO A 863 -34.81 35.34 -11.58
N ASP A 864 -34.41 36.55 -11.98
CA ASP A 864 -33.25 36.81 -12.85
C ASP A 864 -31.99 37.26 -12.10
N TRP A 865 -32.11 37.61 -10.81
CA TRP A 865 -31.01 37.99 -9.91
C TRP A 865 -31.44 37.82 -8.44
N GLU A 866 -30.48 37.61 -7.53
CA GLU A 866 -30.75 37.35 -6.10
C GLU A 866 -30.94 38.65 -5.31
N ASN A 867 -32.13 38.88 -4.74
CA ASN A 867 -32.44 40.11 -3.99
C ASN A 867 -32.25 39.93 -2.47
N LEU A 868 -30.98 39.87 -2.05
CA LEU A 868 -30.56 39.69 -0.64
C LEU A 868 -31.29 40.61 0.36
N PHE A 869 -31.65 41.83 -0.05
CA PHE A 869 -32.40 42.77 0.78
C PHE A 869 -33.86 42.34 0.99
N TYR A 870 -34.51 41.79 -0.03
CA TYR A 870 -35.85 41.22 0.09
C TYR A 870 -35.85 39.91 0.89
N ASP A 871 -34.89 39.02 0.62
CA ASP A 871 -34.84 37.67 1.20
C ASP A 871 -34.63 37.66 2.72
N CYS A 872 -33.83 38.58 3.25
CA CYS A 872 -33.69 38.78 4.70
C CYS A 872 -34.88 39.50 5.36
N GLY A 873 -35.81 40.05 4.58
CA GLY A 873 -37.01 40.76 5.05
C GLY A 873 -36.87 42.27 5.15
N GLY A 874 -36.04 42.90 4.32
CA GLY A 874 -35.75 44.32 4.30
C GLY A 874 -34.62 44.73 5.26
N GLY A 875 -34.43 46.03 5.45
CA GLY A 875 -33.26 46.57 6.17
C GLY A 875 -33.07 46.14 7.63
N GLY A 876 -34.06 45.50 8.26
CA GLY A 876 -33.92 44.87 9.58
C GLY A 876 -33.20 43.51 9.54
N GLY A 877 -33.10 42.88 8.37
CA GLY A 877 -32.37 41.63 8.12
C GLY A 877 -30.97 41.83 7.52
N VAL A 878 -30.54 43.08 7.31
CA VAL A 878 -29.19 43.44 6.85
C VAL A 878 -28.45 44.16 7.97
N LEU A 879 -27.33 43.61 8.44
CA LEU A 879 -26.46 44.19 9.47
C LEU A 879 -25.12 44.63 8.85
N ILE A 880 -24.64 45.82 9.21
CA ILE A 880 -23.35 46.35 8.75
C ILE A 880 -22.20 45.69 9.53
N SER A 881 -21.31 44.96 8.86
CA SER A 881 -20.17 44.26 9.49
C SER A 881 -18.90 45.11 9.51
N SER A 882 -18.61 45.83 8.44
CA SER A 882 -17.38 46.62 8.33
C SER A 882 -17.53 47.78 7.36
N VAL A 883 -16.84 48.88 7.66
CA VAL A 883 -16.83 50.10 6.82
C VAL A 883 -15.44 50.75 6.77
N GLU A 884 -15.09 51.41 5.68
CA GLU A 884 -13.79 52.10 5.53
C GLU A 884 -13.81 53.53 6.09
N LYS A 885 -14.97 54.23 6.04
CA LYS A 885 -15.05 55.63 6.48
C LYS A 885 -15.10 55.78 8.01
N PRO A 886 -14.20 56.55 8.63
CA PRO A 886 -14.22 56.84 10.07
C PRO A 886 -15.55 57.44 10.57
N GLU A 887 -16.22 58.25 9.75
CA GLU A 887 -17.53 58.83 10.06
C GLU A 887 -18.68 57.80 10.04
N LEU A 888 -18.51 56.65 9.37
CA LEU A 888 -19.49 55.56 9.30
C LEU A 888 -19.26 54.47 10.35
N LYS A 889 -18.04 54.33 10.92
CA LYS A 889 -17.68 53.30 11.91
C LYS A 889 -18.68 53.15 13.08
N GLN A 890 -19.36 54.24 13.46
CA GLN A 890 -20.43 54.23 14.48
C GLN A 890 -21.66 53.35 14.15
N PHE A 891 -21.77 52.89 12.90
CA PHE A 891 -22.87 52.05 12.41
C PHE A 891 -22.50 50.57 12.23
N GLU A 892 -21.25 50.17 12.49
CA GLU A 892 -20.89 48.75 12.55
C GLU A 892 -21.67 48.05 13.68
N GLY A 893 -22.10 46.80 13.45
CA GLY A 893 -23.01 46.10 14.35
C GLY A 893 -24.38 46.76 14.50
N LYS A 894 -24.87 47.47 13.48
CA LYS A 894 -26.24 48.02 13.39
C LYS A 894 -26.95 47.48 12.15
N THR A 895 -28.29 47.40 12.20
CA THR A 895 -29.06 47.07 11.00
C THR A 895 -29.21 48.29 10.09
N VAL A 896 -29.40 48.09 8.79
CA VAL A 896 -29.71 49.18 7.83
C VAL A 896 -30.96 49.94 8.26
N GLU A 897 -31.93 49.26 8.87
CA GLU A 897 -33.13 49.83 9.49
C GLU A 897 -32.80 50.74 10.70
N ASP A 898 -31.78 50.43 11.52
CA ASP A 898 -31.33 51.32 12.61
C ASP A 898 -30.58 52.55 12.09
N VAL A 899 -29.77 52.39 11.04
CA VAL A 899 -29.14 53.53 10.35
C VAL A 899 -30.21 54.40 9.68
N ALA A 900 -31.26 53.81 9.11
CA ALA A 900 -32.39 54.52 8.51
C ALA A 900 -33.15 55.39 9.53
N LYS A 901 -33.38 54.87 10.75
CA LYS A 901 -33.93 55.65 11.88
C LYS A 901 -33.02 56.81 12.26
N ALA A 902 -31.70 56.58 12.34
CA ALA A 902 -30.73 57.61 12.69
C ALA A 902 -30.64 58.74 11.64
N TRP A 903 -30.63 58.37 10.35
CA TRP A 903 -30.57 59.29 9.21
C TRP A 903 -31.93 59.88 8.81
N LYS A 904 -33.04 59.34 9.36
CA LYS A 904 -34.44 59.70 9.05
C LYS A 904 -34.80 59.51 7.58
N LYS A 905 -34.38 58.38 7.02
CA LYS A 905 -34.60 57.96 5.63
C LYS A 905 -35.37 56.63 5.59
N THR A 906 -35.74 56.17 4.39
CA THR A 906 -36.21 54.79 4.22
C THR A 906 -35.00 53.83 4.20
N PRO A 907 -35.17 52.54 4.53
CA PRO A 907 -34.06 51.58 4.51
C PRO A 907 -33.37 51.45 3.14
N GLU A 908 -34.11 51.58 2.03
CA GLU A 908 -33.55 51.51 0.68
C GLU A 908 -32.75 52.76 0.30
N ASP A 909 -33.22 53.96 0.69
CA ASP A 909 -32.40 55.19 0.56
C ASP A 909 -31.14 55.10 1.40
N THR A 910 -31.26 54.52 2.60
CA THR A 910 -30.14 54.36 3.53
C THR A 910 -29.10 53.42 2.94
N LEU A 911 -29.50 52.25 2.42
CA LEU A 911 -28.60 51.31 1.74
C LEU A 911 -27.84 51.99 0.58
N MET A 912 -28.55 52.65 -0.33
CA MET A 912 -27.91 53.34 -1.47
C MET A 912 -27.00 54.49 -1.04
N ASP A 913 -27.35 55.24 0.01
CA ASP A 913 -26.54 56.34 0.53
C ASP A 913 -25.31 55.85 1.30
N PHE A 914 -25.41 54.69 1.95
CA PHE A 914 -24.29 54.07 2.66
C PHE A 914 -23.26 53.54 1.65
N VAL A 915 -23.70 52.80 0.64
CA VAL A 915 -22.87 52.33 -0.49
C VAL A 915 -22.19 53.51 -1.22
N LEU A 916 -22.88 54.64 -1.37
CA LEU A 916 -22.31 55.88 -1.92
C LEU A 916 -21.25 56.53 -1.01
N ALA A 917 -21.51 56.59 0.30
CA ALA A 917 -20.62 57.26 1.25
C ALA A 917 -19.32 56.48 1.51
N ASP A 918 -19.41 55.15 1.56
CA ASP A 918 -18.30 54.24 1.82
C ASP A 918 -17.61 53.74 0.53
N PHE A 919 -17.96 54.29 -0.64
CA PHE A 919 -17.35 53.96 -1.94
C PHE A 919 -17.38 52.46 -2.24
N THR A 920 -18.54 51.83 -2.04
CA THR A 920 -18.82 50.38 -2.16
C THR A 920 -18.04 49.43 -1.23
N GLN A 921 -17.26 49.93 -0.26
CA GLN A 921 -16.41 49.08 0.60
C GLN A 921 -17.14 48.44 1.81
N THR A 922 -18.41 48.81 2.07
CA THR A 922 -19.13 48.32 3.25
C THR A 922 -19.44 46.82 3.17
N GLY A 923 -19.00 46.05 4.18
CA GLY A 923 -19.42 44.68 4.41
C GLY A 923 -20.80 44.59 5.11
N ALA A 924 -21.56 43.54 4.80
CA ALA A 924 -22.87 43.30 5.39
C ALA A 924 -23.17 41.80 5.63
N ILE A 925 -23.97 41.52 6.66
CA ILE A 925 -24.50 40.22 7.05
C ILE A 925 -26.00 40.16 6.75
N TYR A 926 -26.45 39.09 6.10
CA TYR A 926 -27.81 38.92 5.58
C TYR A 926 -28.51 37.71 6.21
N PHE A 927 -29.54 37.97 7.02
CA PHE A 927 -30.28 36.95 7.78
C PHE A 927 -31.40 36.30 6.95
N MET A 928 -31.02 35.42 6.02
CA MET A 928 -31.88 34.93 4.93
C MET A 928 -32.20 33.41 4.94
N ALA A 929 -31.47 32.58 5.69
CA ALA A 929 -31.65 31.12 5.70
C ALA A 929 -32.33 30.59 6.97
N SER A 930 -32.71 29.31 6.98
CA SER A 930 -33.44 28.66 8.08
C SER A 930 -32.63 27.57 8.79
N GLU A 931 -32.90 27.36 10.07
CA GLU A 931 -32.34 26.27 10.89
C GLU A 931 -32.89 24.87 10.50
N GLU A 932 -33.98 24.79 9.73
CA GLU A 932 -34.53 23.51 9.22
C GLU A 932 -33.79 23.09 7.94
N ASP A 933 -33.59 24.03 7.02
CA ASP A 933 -32.81 23.84 5.79
C ASP A 933 -31.34 23.57 6.11
N LEU A 934 -30.78 24.30 7.10
CA LEU A 934 -29.40 24.13 7.53
C LEU A 934 -29.13 22.70 8.03
N ARG A 935 -29.97 22.14 8.91
CA ARG A 935 -29.90 20.72 9.32
C ARG A 935 -30.09 19.78 8.14
N SER A 936 -31.04 20.09 7.25
CA SER A 936 -31.36 19.25 6.08
C SER A 936 -30.16 19.11 5.15
N GLY A 937 -29.42 20.18 4.88
CA GLY A 937 -28.18 20.15 4.09
C GLY A 937 -27.00 19.54 4.85
N LEU A 938 -26.77 19.95 6.11
CA LEU A 938 -25.67 19.44 6.95
C LEU A 938 -25.73 17.93 7.19
N SER A 939 -26.92 17.33 7.16
CA SER A 939 -27.10 15.87 7.29
C SER A 939 -26.72 15.05 6.04
N GLN A 940 -26.59 15.66 4.85
CA GLN A 940 -26.30 14.90 3.62
C GLN A 940 -24.85 14.38 3.61
N PRO A 941 -24.60 13.10 3.24
CA PRO A 941 -23.26 12.49 3.36
C PRO A 941 -22.21 13.04 2.38
N TRP A 942 -22.64 13.82 1.39
CA TRP A 942 -21.80 14.53 0.42
C TRP A 942 -21.60 16.02 0.75
N THR A 943 -22.19 16.56 1.81
CA THR A 943 -21.97 17.96 2.23
C THR A 943 -20.75 18.07 3.16
N SER A 944 -19.75 18.84 2.78
CA SER A 944 -18.59 19.23 3.61
C SER A 944 -18.86 20.54 4.38
N ILE A 945 -17.84 21.14 5.01
CA ILE A 945 -17.94 22.44 5.69
C ILE A 945 -16.91 23.42 5.11
N GLY A 946 -17.37 24.58 4.65
CA GLY A 946 -16.55 25.76 4.40
C GLY A 946 -16.87 26.86 5.41
N LEU A 947 -15.94 27.79 5.63
CA LEU A 947 -16.14 28.97 6.49
C LEU A 947 -16.71 30.15 5.72
N ASP A 948 -16.46 30.26 4.41
CA ASP A 948 -16.66 31.45 3.59
C ASP A 948 -16.07 32.70 4.28
N ALA A 949 -14.81 32.62 4.71
CA ALA A 949 -14.16 33.69 5.46
C ALA A 949 -12.66 33.79 5.18
N ASN A 950 -12.16 35.01 5.34
CA ASN A 950 -10.74 35.28 5.48
C ASN A 950 -10.20 34.69 6.80
N GLU A 951 -8.90 34.41 6.84
CA GLU A 951 -8.16 34.35 8.09
C GLU A 951 -8.23 35.72 8.79
N MET A 952 -8.18 35.70 10.12
CA MET A 952 -8.23 36.92 10.91
C MET A 952 -7.57 36.70 12.27
N SER A 953 -6.77 37.67 12.69
CA SER A 953 -6.30 37.79 14.08
C SER A 953 -7.19 38.75 14.87
N LEU A 954 -7.19 38.66 16.20
CA LEU A 954 -7.94 39.57 17.10
C LEU A 954 -7.31 40.98 17.20
N ASP A 955 -6.25 41.23 16.44
CA ASP A 955 -5.57 42.51 16.25
C ASP A 955 -4.84 42.48 14.89
N GLY A 956 -4.15 43.55 14.53
CA GLY A 956 -3.38 43.63 13.28
C GLY A 956 -4.13 44.37 12.16
N PRO A 957 -3.66 44.27 10.91
CA PRO A 957 -4.20 45.04 9.80
C PRO A 957 -5.58 44.55 9.32
N THR A 958 -5.81 43.23 9.34
CA THR A 958 -7.01 42.56 8.78
C THR A 958 -8.14 42.37 9.80
N TYR A 959 -8.02 42.91 11.02
CA TYR A 959 -8.99 42.71 12.09
C TYR A 959 -10.28 43.54 11.93
N GLU A 960 -11.43 42.86 11.87
CA GLU A 960 -12.76 43.48 11.89
C GLU A 960 -13.55 43.04 13.14
N ALA A 961 -13.77 43.97 14.08
CA ALA A 961 -14.50 43.71 15.34
C ALA A 961 -15.98 43.29 15.16
N HIS A 962 -16.53 43.42 13.95
CA HIS A 962 -17.94 43.17 13.62
C HIS A 962 -18.12 42.23 12.41
N ALA A 963 -17.11 41.41 12.12
CA ALA A 963 -17.13 40.34 11.11
C ALA A 963 -18.27 39.31 11.31
N HIS A 964 -18.43 38.38 10.37
CA HIS A 964 -19.38 37.27 10.54
C HIS A 964 -18.82 36.20 11.51
N PRO A 965 -19.60 35.68 12.49
CA PRO A 965 -19.10 34.71 13.47
C PRO A 965 -18.52 33.41 12.88
N ARG A 966 -18.91 33.08 11.63
CA ARG A 966 -18.32 31.97 10.83
C ARG A 966 -16.79 32.03 10.74
N THR A 967 -16.19 33.22 10.81
CA THR A 967 -14.74 33.43 10.82
C THR A 967 -14.04 32.69 11.96
N PHE A 968 -14.64 32.63 13.16
CA PHE A 968 -14.01 32.08 14.38
C PHE A 968 -14.72 30.82 14.95
N GLY A 969 -15.89 30.46 14.43
CA GLY A 969 -16.78 29.48 15.05
C GLY A 969 -17.30 28.31 14.20
N SER A 970 -17.07 28.26 12.88
CA SER A 970 -17.68 27.24 12.02
C SER A 970 -17.40 25.79 12.41
N MET A 971 -16.14 25.34 12.49
CA MET A 971 -15.87 23.92 12.81
C MET A 971 -16.31 23.55 14.25
N PRO A 972 -16.03 24.38 15.29
CA PRO A 972 -16.49 24.11 16.65
C PRO A 972 -18.00 24.19 16.84
N ARG A 973 -18.71 25.01 16.06
CA ARG A 973 -20.18 25.03 16.01
C ARG A 973 -20.76 23.76 15.40
N PHE A 974 -20.15 23.26 14.33
CA PHE A 974 -20.55 22.01 13.70
C PHE A 974 -20.39 20.83 14.67
N LEU A 975 -19.21 20.70 15.29
CA LEU A 975 -18.90 19.61 16.22
C LEU A 975 -19.60 19.74 17.58
N GLY A 976 -19.67 20.94 18.16
CA GLY A 976 -20.37 21.19 19.42
C GLY A 976 -21.89 21.12 19.25
N ARG A 977 -22.48 22.07 18.52
CA ARG A 977 -23.94 22.16 18.45
C ARG A 977 -24.56 21.03 17.63
N TYR A 978 -24.15 20.82 16.39
CA TYR A 978 -24.88 19.89 15.51
C TYR A 978 -24.56 18.41 15.76
N VAL A 979 -23.35 18.09 16.24
CA VAL A 979 -22.92 16.70 16.51
C VAL A 979 -23.07 16.33 17.99
N ARG A 980 -22.43 17.05 18.93
CA ARG A 980 -22.52 16.75 20.37
C ARG A 980 -23.91 17.03 20.94
N ASP A 981 -24.51 18.20 20.69
CA ASP A 981 -25.74 18.60 21.37
C ASP A 981 -27.03 18.17 20.66
N GLU A 982 -27.09 18.32 19.34
CA GLU A 982 -28.28 17.99 18.53
C GLU A 982 -28.27 16.57 17.92
N HIS A 983 -27.14 15.85 18.00
CA HIS A 983 -26.97 14.49 17.48
C HIS A 983 -27.39 14.29 16.00
N LEU A 984 -27.18 15.31 15.15
CA LEU A 984 -27.58 15.29 13.73
C LEU A 984 -26.91 14.16 12.94
N LEU A 985 -25.71 13.75 13.35
CA LEU A 985 -24.91 12.65 12.78
C LEU A 985 -23.86 12.15 13.79
N PRO A 986 -23.34 10.91 13.64
CA PRO A 986 -22.22 10.41 14.44
C PRO A 986 -20.95 11.26 14.26
N LEU A 987 -20.10 11.29 15.29
CA LEU A 987 -18.88 12.09 15.29
C LEU A 987 -17.91 11.69 14.17
N GLU A 988 -17.77 10.39 13.90
CA GLU A 988 -16.85 9.88 12.89
C GLU A 988 -17.29 10.24 11.47
N ALA A 989 -18.61 10.33 11.24
CA ALA A 989 -19.19 10.85 10.00
C ALA A 989 -19.02 12.38 9.89
N ALA A 990 -19.05 13.11 11.01
CA ALA A 990 -18.77 14.55 11.04
C ALA A 990 -17.30 14.87 10.78
N ILE A 991 -16.36 14.15 11.41
CA ILE A 991 -14.93 14.28 11.15
C ILE A 991 -14.64 13.95 9.68
N ARG A 992 -15.24 12.90 9.11
CA ARG A 992 -15.11 12.60 7.67
C ARG A 992 -15.50 13.81 6.80
N LYS A 993 -16.61 14.50 7.11
CA LYS A 993 -17.11 15.65 6.34
C LYS A 993 -16.16 16.85 6.33
N ILE A 994 -15.29 16.98 7.32
CA ILE A 994 -14.31 18.07 7.45
C ILE A 994 -12.86 17.61 7.26
N THR A 995 -12.62 16.37 6.84
CA THR A 995 -11.28 15.80 6.61
C THR A 995 -11.19 15.03 5.29
N SER A 996 -11.57 13.74 5.25
CA SER A 996 -11.37 12.91 4.05
C SER A 996 -12.36 13.19 2.92
N LEU A 997 -13.55 13.75 3.20
CA LEU A 997 -14.48 14.19 2.15
C LEU A 997 -13.88 15.34 1.32
N PRO A 998 -13.50 16.50 1.89
CA PRO A 998 -12.86 17.58 1.13
C PRO A 998 -11.50 17.15 0.54
N ALA A 999 -10.69 16.33 1.23
CA ALA A 999 -9.44 15.81 0.66
C ALA A 999 -9.66 14.91 -0.57
N GLN A 1000 -10.64 13.99 -0.51
CA GLN A 1000 -11.03 13.16 -1.65
C GLN A 1000 -11.51 14.02 -2.83
N ARG A 1001 -12.29 15.07 -2.50
CA ARG A 1001 -12.97 15.95 -3.44
C ARG A 1001 -12.01 16.82 -4.24
N GLU A 1002 -11.21 17.63 -3.54
CA GLU A 1002 -10.17 18.48 -4.12
C GLU A 1002 -8.91 17.71 -4.54
N HIS A 1003 -8.97 16.37 -4.47
CA HIS A 1003 -7.92 15.45 -4.91
C HIS A 1003 -6.57 15.68 -4.19
N LEU A 1004 -6.63 16.01 -2.90
CA LEU A 1004 -5.49 16.29 -2.03
C LEU A 1004 -4.83 14.97 -1.61
N GLU A 1005 -3.89 14.50 -2.43
CA GLU A 1005 -3.21 13.23 -2.21
C GLU A 1005 -2.46 13.21 -0.87
N SER A 1006 -2.58 12.08 -0.16
CA SER A 1006 -1.97 11.85 1.16
C SER A 1006 -2.38 12.84 2.27
N ARG A 1007 -3.59 13.41 2.22
CA ARG A 1007 -4.19 14.24 3.30
C ARG A 1007 -5.57 13.72 3.73
N GLY A 1008 -6.08 14.27 4.83
CA GLY A 1008 -7.46 14.04 5.32
C GLY A 1008 -7.73 12.69 5.98
N LEU A 1009 -6.71 11.86 6.24
CA LEU A 1009 -6.82 10.61 7.01
C LEU A 1009 -5.63 10.44 7.96
N LEU A 1010 -5.85 9.87 9.15
CA LEU A 1010 -4.78 9.46 10.05
C LEU A 1010 -4.25 8.09 9.61
N LYS A 1011 -3.29 8.10 8.70
CA LYS A 1011 -2.76 6.89 8.05
C LYS A 1011 -1.23 6.96 7.90
N PRO A 1012 -0.49 5.87 8.16
CA PRO A 1012 0.95 5.82 7.87
C PRO A 1012 1.27 6.23 6.43
N GLY A 1013 2.23 7.14 6.27
CA GLY A 1013 2.63 7.71 4.98
C GLY A 1013 1.73 8.85 4.46
N TYR A 1014 0.75 9.34 5.24
CA TYR A 1014 0.04 10.59 4.95
C TYR A 1014 0.72 11.78 5.65
N PHE A 1015 0.50 13.00 5.18
CA PHE A 1015 0.99 14.20 5.85
C PHE A 1015 0.36 14.30 7.25
N ALA A 1016 1.16 14.71 8.24
CA ALA A 1016 0.74 14.88 9.62
C ALA A 1016 0.01 16.23 9.81
N ASP A 1017 -1.11 16.40 9.10
CA ASP A 1017 -2.15 17.36 9.47
C ASP A 1017 -3.05 16.70 10.53
N ILE A 1018 -3.09 17.22 11.75
CA ILE A 1018 -3.77 16.58 12.90
C ILE A 1018 -4.45 17.65 13.77
N THR A 1019 -5.67 17.36 14.21
CA THR A 1019 -6.39 18.16 15.22
C THR A 1019 -6.66 17.33 16.45
N ILE A 1020 -6.36 17.89 17.63
CA ILE A 1020 -6.63 17.28 18.94
C ILE A 1020 -7.64 18.17 19.67
N PHE A 1021 -8.77 17.60 20.07
CA PHE A 1021 -9.85 18.36 20.68
C PHE A 1021 -10.65 17.59 21.74
N ASP A 1022 -11.28 18.33 22.64
CA ASP A 1022 -12.19 17.83 23.66
C ASP A 1022 -13.62 17.67 23.07
N PRO A 1023 -14.12 16.44 22.87
CA PRO A 1023 -15.45 16.22 22.30
C PRO A 1023 -16.59 16.59 23.25
N ALA A 1024 -16.32 16.78 24.55
CA ALA A 1024 -17.32 17.23 25.51
C ALA A 1024 -17.43 18.76 25.54
N THR A 1025 -16.31 19.49 25.44
CA THR A 1025 -16.32 20.97 25.55
C THR A 1025 -16.31 21.73 24.23
N ILE A 1026 -15.93 21.13 23.10
CA ILE A 1026 -15.83 21.85 21.81
C ILE A 1026 -17.08 22.66 21.45
N ASN A 1027 -16.94 23.98 21.28
CA ASN A 1027 -18.07 24.89 21.12
C ASN A 1027 -17.68 26.24 20.51
N ASP A 1028 -18.59 26.88 19.78
CA ASP A 1028 -18.42 28.25 19.29
C ASP A 1028 -18.91 29.32 20.28
N HIS A 1029 -18.07 30.32 20.53
CA HIS A 1029 -18.42 31.51 21.32
C HIS A 1029 -18.73 32.74 20.46
N ALA A 1030 -18.45 32.68 19.16
CA ALA A 1030 -18.67 33.77 18.22
C ALA A 1030 -20.15 34.00 17.93
N THR A 1031 -20.62 35.24 18.07
CA THR A 1031 -22.02 35.63 17.82
C THR A 1031 -22.12 36.82 16.88
N PHE A 1032 -23.29 37.04 16.26
CA PHE A 1032 -23.55 38.20 15.41
C PHE A 1032 -23.41 39.58 16.10
N VAL A 1033 -23.29 39.61 17.43
CA VAL A 1033 -23.10 40.84 18.23
C VAL A 1033 -21.67 40.94 18.78
N LYS A 1034 -20.96 39.81 18.86
CA LYS A 1034 -19.56 39.65 19.31
C LYS A 1034 -18.91 38.51 18.52
N PRO A 1035 -18.43 38.76 17.29
CA PRO A 1035 -17.91 37.72 16.41
C PRO A 1035 -16.44 37.40 16.69
N ASP A 1036 -15.72 38.32 17.32
CA ASP A 1036 -14.31 38.30 17.71
C ASP A 1036 -14.02 37.42 18.95
N GLN A 1037 -14.80 36.35 19.12
CA GLN A 1037 -14.65 35.40 20.22
C GLN A 1037 -14.11 34.07 19.71
N LEU A 1038 -12.90 33.69 20.13
CA LEU A 1038 -12.34 32.36 19.85
C LEU A 1038 -13.25 31.27 20.41
N SER A 1039 -13.34 30.16 19.67
CA SER A 1039 -13.98 28.93 20.11
C SER A 1039 -13.20 28.21 21.21
N GLU A 1040 -13.84 27.25 21.87
CA GLU A 1040 -13.21 26.41 22.90
C GLU A 1040 -13.13 24.93 22.48
N GLY A 1041 -12.31 24.15 23.21
CA GLY A 1041 -12.16 22.70 23.05
C GLY A 1041 -11.13 22.23 22.02
N ILE A 1042 -10.59 23.11 21.16
CA ILE A 1042 -9.41 22.79 20.34
C ILE A 1042 -8.15 22.95 21.21
N ASP A 1043 -7.48 21.84 21.52
CA ASP A 1043 -6.25 21.82 22.32
C ASP A 1043 -5.01 22.02 21.44
N PHE A 1044 -4.96 21.34 20.28
CA PHE A 1044 -3.85 21.44 19.32
C PHE A 1044 -4.32 21.40 17.86
N THR A 1045 -3.61 22.17 17.02
CA THR A 1045 -3.70 22.11 15.56
C THR A 1045 -2.29 21.94 15.01
N ILE A 1046 -2.07 20.88 14.25
CA ILE A 1046 -0.77 20.42 13.77
C ILE A 1046 -0.82 20.40 12.24
N VAL A 1047 0.14 21.04 11.57
CA VAL A 1047 0.21 21.16 10.10
C VAL A 1047 1.54 20.59 9.64
N ASN A 1048 1.51 19.61 8.71
CA ASN A 1048 2.72 18.92 8.24
C ASN A 1048 3.69 18.53 9.39
N GLY A 1049 3.14 17.98 10.47
CA GLY A 1049 3.88 17.48 11.64
C GLY A 1049 4.33 18.55 12.65
N GLN A 1050 4.13 19.84 12.38
CA GLN A 1050 4.50 20.93 13.30
C GLN A 1050 3.28 21.47 14.04
N VAL A 1051 3.41 21.73 15.34
CA VAL A 1051 2.32 22.30 16.16
C VAL A 1051 2.19 23.79 15.86
N GLU A 1052 1.17 24.16 15.10
CA GLU A 1052 0.85 25.55 14.76
C GLU A 1052 -0.03 26.22 15.82
N TYR A 1053 -0.82 25.44 16.56
CA TYR A 1053 -1.68 25.92 17.65
C TYR A 1053 -1.56 25.05 18.89
N ASP A 1054 -1.50 25.69 20.06
CA ASP A 1054 -1.26 25.07 21.36
C ASP A 1054 -2.05 25.82 22.44
N HIS A 1055 -3.08 25.18 23.02
CA HIS A 1055 -3.88 25.66 24.16
C HIS A 1055 -4.27 27.16 24.08
N GLY A 1056 -5.00 27.53 23.03
CA GLY A 1056 -5.52 28.88 22.86
C GLY A 1056 -4.58 29.85 22.11
N LYS A 1057 -3.42 29.40 21.62
CA LYS A 1057 -2.37 30.28 21.07
C LYS A 1057 -1.73 29.71 19.79
N PRO A 1058 -1.49 30.55 18.77
CA PRO A 1058 -0.65 30.17 17.65
C PRO A 1058 0.83 30.17 18.08
N THR A 1059 1.63 29.26 17.55
CA THR A 1059 3.06 29.13 17.88
C THR A 1059 3.96 30.05 17.05
N GLY A 1060 3.47 30.52 15.90
CA GLY A 1060 4.23 31.33 14.95
C GLY A 1060 5.17 30.52 14.05
N ILE A 1061 4.88 29.24 13.87
CA ILE A 1061 5.50 28.40 12.83
C ILE A 1061 4.78 28.70 11.48
N THR A 1062 5.35 28.21 10.38
CA THR A 1062 4.80 28.35 9.03
C THR A 1062 5.05 27.08 8.21
N ALA A 1063 4.56 25.95 8.72
CA ALA A 1063 4.77 24.60 8.15
C ALA A 1063 3.79 24.25 7.01
N GLY A 1064 2.79 25.08 6.76
CA GLY A 1064 1.82 24.93 5.67
C GLY A 1064 2.46 24.99 4.28
N LYS A 1065 1.82 24.31 3.32
CA LYS A 1065 2.30 24.20 1.93
C LYS A 1065 1.23 24.61 0.93
N VAL A 1066 1.64 25.19 -0.20
CA VAL A 1066 0.73 25.37 -1.33
C VAL A 1066 0.34 23.99 -1.90
N LEU A 1067 -0.93 23.82 -2.22
CA LEU A 1067 -1.52 22.61 -2.76
C LEU A 1067 -1.84 22.85 -4.23
N ARG A 1068 -1.14 22.13 -5.11
CA ARG A 1068 -1.22 22.33 -6.56
C ARG A 1068 -2.04 21.20 -7.20
N GLY A 1069 -3.08 21.57 -7.93
CA GLY A 1069 -3.97 20.65 -8.64
C GLY A 1069 -3.27 19.86 -9.75
N ARG A 1070 -3.92 18.77 -10.20
CA ARG A 1070 -3.38 17.75 -11.13
C ARG A 1070 -2.88 18.26 -12.48
N GLY A 1071 -3.24 19.48 -12.87
CA GLY A 1071 -2.72 20.14 -14.07
C GLY A 1071 -1.25 20.58 -13.96
N TRP A 1072 -0.73 20.72 -12.74
CA TRP A 1072 0.66 21.12 -12.48
C TRP A 1072 1.62 19.96 -12.64
N HIS A 1073 2.77 20.23 -13.26
CA HIS A 1073 3.87 19.29 -13.37
C HIS A 1073 5.15 19.99 -12.93
N ALA A 1074 5.92 19.34 -12.06
CA ALA A 1074 7.24 19.82 -11.67
C ALA A 1074 8.14 19.98 -12.91
N PRO A 1075 8.99 21.02 -12.98
CA PRO A 1075 10.01 21.12 -14.02
C PRO A 1075 10.88 19.85 -14.05
N ALA A 1076 11.12 19.30 -15.24
CA ALA A 1076 12.04 18.18 -15.41
C ALA A 1076 13.47 18.66 -15.11
N ASN A 1077 14.07 18.10 -14.05
CA ASN A 1077 15.46 18.33 -13.62
C ASN A 1077 16.43 17.43 -14.40
#